data_AF-A0A959APV6-F1
#
_entry.id   AF-A0A959APV6-F1
#
_cell.length_a   1.000
_cell.length_b   1.000
_cell.length_c   1.000
_cell.angle_alpha   90.00
_cell.angle_beta   90.00
_cell.angle_gamma   90.00
#
_symmetry.space_group_name_H-M   'P 1'
#
loop_
_entity.id
_entity.type
_entity.pdbx_description
1 polymer ?
#
loop_
_entity_poly.entity_id
_entity_poly.type
_entity_poly.pdbx_seq_one_letter_code
_entity_poly.pdbx_strand_id
1 'polypeptide(L)'
;VCYLDNDGDGYDRAANSQVLSGGCGAHYVLDNTDCDDTDGDEFPGQTWYEDTDSDGYTTGMTQTACERPDGYKLVDELNNTTDIDCNDTDTTIHPGATEICDGIDNDCDGLLDGADPDYVDNTKPTLSCPADIDVAMDAGQCGATVTWTTPIAADNCDDAFPATQTLGDPSGSLFAAGTKNIEYTATDAAGNSETCSFTVTVQPDAEMPSLSCPANITVAPTEEAPCSAVVNDIDATYSDNCSASLGYTLSGATSGDGVGQAGGESFNAGITTVTYQATDGAGLTNTCAFTVTVNSCSITISGTIIWEHDGVSGVNNATVNVTGAGSGSDASDTNGDYEVNIPSGTGNFTVKPVKNINKLNGVTSADITAIQQHVANIAPLPAPFKRIAADVNKSNSITAFDASLLNQALLGNPSAMNLITSWRFVPESYVFSNPNAPWGFPEQINLSDVSGSVSGQDFKGIKLGDVVSTWANPANFSAGEPLVLRIQDRVLKTGQPLDVEFRADQLSDLNSFQFALYFDPAQLALVEIEPLNGLPLSIDNFGTYNEAEGEIRMLWSQAGPVVLDEAAPIFRLRFQALESGALLSQVLRLNEDALPAHAYNSAYAESEVQIQFLETIATGNPDQGEVLSLEAWPNPFRESIELQFSLPQAGDTEIRVYDTAGRIQFSKKADYAAGGHNERLEIAGNTSGMYLVELRSAAGRAVIPIVRVDK
;
A
#
# COMPACT_ATOMS: atom_id res chain seq x y z
N VAL A 1 56.79 -146.21 -23.02
CA VAL A 1 57.79 -145.31 -22.42
C VAL A 1 57.00 -144.40 -21.51
N CYS A 2 57.44 -144.23 -20.27
CA CYS A 2 56.74 -143.44 -19.26
C CYS A 2 57.65 -142.28 -18.84
N TYR A 3 57.04 -141.14 -18.56
CA TYR A 3 57.65 -139.83 -18.36
C TYR A 3 57.27 -139.37 -16.95
N LEU A 4 58.21 -138.94 -16.10
CA LEU A 4 57.98 -138.60 -14.70
C LEU A 4 57.28 -137.23 -14.61
N ASP A 5 56.02 -137.20 -14.18
CA ASP A 5 55.22 -135.98 -13.97
C ASP A 5 55.56 -135.38 -12.59
N ASN A 6 56.28 -134.26 -12.56
CA ASN A 6 56.95 -133.75 -11.38
C ASN A 6 56.15 -132.66 -10.63
N ASP A 7 55.29 -131.90 -11.31
CA ASP A 7 54.32 -130.99 -10.69
C ASP A 7 52.93 -131.62 -10.50
N GLY A 8 52.65 -132.76 -11.14
CA GLY A 8 51.45 -133.56 -10.95
C GLY A 8 50.26 -133.12 -11.81
N ASP A 9 50.49 -132.34 -12.86
CA ASP A 9 49.45 -131.79 -13.73
C ASP A 9 48.94 -132.79 -14.80
N GLY A 10 49.63 -133.91 -14.97
CA GLY A 10 49.30 -134.97 -15.92
C GLY A 10 50.08 -134.92 -17.25
N TYR A 11 51.03 -134.00 -17.40
CA TYR A 11 51.95 -133.85 -18.51
C TYR A 11 53.41 -134.07 -18.02
N ASP A 12 54.35 -134.32 -18.94
CA ASP A 12 55.80 -134.32 -18.65
C ASP A 12 56.52 -133.94 -19.95
N ARG A 13 57.82 -133.65 -19.87
CA ARG A 13 58.74 -133.34 -20.94
C ARG A 13 59.59 -134.56 -21.32
N ALA A 14 59.84 -134.73 -22.62
CA ALA A 14 60.50 -135.93 -23.18
C ALA A 14 61.91 -136.30 -22.63
N ALA A 15 62.54 -135.45 -21.80
CA ALA A 15 63.89 -135.60 -21.29
C ALA A 15 64.07 -136.73 -20.25
N ASN A 16 63.01 -137.15 -19.54
CA ASN A 16 63.09 -138.08 -18.41
C ASN A 16 62.40 -139.44 -18.64
N SER A 17 62.64 -140.05 -19.81
CA SER A 17 61.96 -141.28 -20.19
C SER A 17 62.49 -142.55 -19.46
N GLN A 18 61.59 -143.34 -18.86
CA GLN A 18 61.91 -144.68 -18.31
C GLN A 18 61.03 -145.77 -18.94
N VAL A 19 61.63 -146.93 -19.25
CA VAL A 19 60.91 -148.10 -19.79
C VAL A 19 60.50 -149.00 -18.65
N LEU A 20 59.20 -149.02 -18.33
CA LEU A 20 58.61 -149.84 -17.26
C LEU A 20 57.75 -150.96 -17.86
N SER A 21 57.96 -152.21 -17.43
CA SER A 21 57.12 -153.36 -17.82
C SER A 21 55.91 -153.47 -16.89
N GLY A 22 54.81 -152.80 -17.24
CA GLY A 22 53.55 -152.88 -16.48
C GLY A 22 52.56 -151.73 -16.62
N GLY A 23 52.84 -150.71 -17.44
CA GLY A 23 52.09 -149.44 -17.46
C GLY A 23 52.80 -148.36 -16.64
N CYS A 24 52.49 -147.09 -16.87
CA CYS A 24 53.10 -145.97 -16.15
C CYS A 24 52.47 -145.88 -14.74
N GLY A 25 53.30 -145.83 -13.69
CA GLY A 25 52.84 -145.74 -12.30
C GLY A 25 52.31 -144.33 -11.97
N ALA A 26 51.85 -144.11 -10.73
CA ALA A 26 51.16 -142.89 -10.31
C ALA A 26 51.95 -141.57 -10.38
N HIS A 27 53.24 -141.61 -10.74
CA HIS A 27 54.10 -140.43 -10.94
C HIS A 27 54.63 -140.35 -12.35
N TYR A 28 54.08 -141.17 -13.27
CA TYR A 28 54.55 -141.18 -14.63
C TYR A 28 53.38 -141.15 -15.61
N VAL A 29 53.48 -140.28 -16.61
CA VAL A 29 52.50 -140.08 -17.65
C VAL A 29 53.00 -140.64 -18.99
N LEU A 30 52.06 -140.84 -19.92
CA LEU A 30 52.36 -141.24 -21.29
C LEU A 30 52.58 -140.03 -22.20
N ASP A 31 52.06 -138.88 -21.79
CA ASP A 31 52.25 -137.62 -22.49
C ASP A 31 53.68 -137.11 -22.27
N ASN A 32 54.24 -136.42 -23.27
CA ASN A 32 55.60 -135.89 -23.22
C ASN A 32 55.70 -134.47 -23.78
N THR A 33 54.56 -133.77 -23.80
CA THR A 33 54.37 -132.49 -24.49
C THR A 33 54.48 -131.25 -23.60
N ASP A 34 54.77 -131.43 -22.32
CA ASP A 34 54.90 -130.35 -21.34
C ASP A 34 56.03 -129.36 -21.69
N CYS A 35 55.75 -128.07 -21.48
CA CYS A 35 56.71 -127.00 -21.63
C CYS A 35 57.61 -126.84 -20.39
N ASP A 36 57.05 -126.95 -19.18
CA ASP A 36 57.77 -126.81 -17.90
C ASP A 36 57.21 -127.73 -16.81
N ASP A 37 57.75 -128.95 -16.72
CA ASP A 37 57.48 -130.01 -15.71
C ASP A 37 57.87 -129.62 -14.25
N THR A 38 58.01 -128.33 -13.98
CA THR A 38 58.17 -127.77 -12.63
C THR A 38 57.10 -126.76 -12.25
N ASP A 39 56.22 -126.37 -13.18
CA ASP A 39 55.14 -125.42 -12.98
C ASP A 39 53.82 -126.00 -13.53
N GLY A 40 52.99 -126.52 -12.63
CA GLY A 40 51.72 -127.15 -13.00
C GLY A 40 50.67 -126.19 -13.58
N ASP A 41 50.96 -124.90 -13.70
CA ASP A 41 50.15 -123.93 -14.43
C ASP A 41 50.60 -123.74 -15.89
N GLU A 42 51.75 -124.28 -16.32
CA GLU A 42 52.29 -124.16 -17.68
C GLU A 42 52.22 -125.49 -18.44
N PHE A 43 51.06 -125.81 -19.01
CA PHE A 43 50.85 -127.09 -19.69
C PHE A 43 50.19 -126.97 -21.07
N PRO A 44 50.26 -128.03 -21.91
CA PRO A 44 49.68 -128.02 -23.24
C PRO A 44 48.16 -127.81 -23.21
N GLY A 45 47.72 -126.65 -23.68
CA GLY A 45 46.31 -126.28 -23.68
C GLY A 45 45.90 -125.33 -22.55
N GLN A 46 46.86 -124.85 -21.74
CA GLN A 46 46.61 -123.84 -20.73
C GLN A 46 46.07 -122.54 -21.36
N THR A 47 45.09 -121.93 -20.69
CA THR A 47 44.46 -120.69 -21.13
C THR A 47 44.87 -119.54 -20.22
N TRP A 48 45.50 -118.53 -20.82
CA TRP A 48 45.93 -117.30 -20.17
C TRP A 48 45.01 -116.15 -20.56
N TYR A 49 44.74 -115.22 -19.64
CA TYR A 49 43.88 -114.06 -19.82
C TYR A 49 44.73 -112.79 -19.91
N GLU A 50 44.45 -111.93 -20.88
CA GLU A 50 45.21 -110.68 -21.06
C GLU A 50 44.94 -109.72 -19.89
N ASP A 51 46.01 -109.15 -19.33
CA ASP A 51 46.04 -108.13 -18.27
C ASP A 51 47.40 -107.40 -18.41
N THR A 52 47.45 -106.49 -19.38
CA THR A 52 48.69 -105.86 -19.86
C THR A 52 49.18 -104.78 -18.91
N ASP A 53 48.28 -104.03 -18.27
CA ASP A 53 48.62 -102.97 -17.32
C ASP A 53 48.71 -103.44 -15.85
N SER A 54 48.34 -104.70 -15.58
CA SER A 54 48.46 -105.36 -14.28
C SER A 54 47.58 -104.77 -13.18
N ASP A 55 46.41 -104.25 -13.53
CA ASP A 55 45.39 -103.84 -12.56
C ASP A 55 44.53 -105.01 -12.05
N GLY A 56 44.68 -106.19 -12.68
CA GLY A 56 44.04 -107.43 -12.30
C GLY A 56 42.66 -107.63 -12.93
N TYR A 57 42.26 -106.84 -13.91
CA TYR A 57 41.11 -107.09 -14.76
C TYR A 57 41.56 -107.56 -16.15
N THR A 58 40.64 -108.13 -16.92
CA THR A 58 40.97 -108.67 -18.26
C THR A 58 39.97 -108.19 -19.28
N THR A 59 40.44 -107.95 -20.51
CA THR A 59 39.57 -107.68 -21.68
C THR A 59 38.71 -108.88 -22.10
N GLY A 60 38.89 -110.03 -21.45
CA GLY A 60 38.31 -111.31 -21.85
C GLY A 60 39.01 -111.93 -23.07
N MET A 61 40.08 -111.30 -23.58
CA MET A 61 40.97 -111.93 -24.55
C MET A 61 41.78 -113.02 -23.86
N THR A 62 41.73 -114.21 -24.45
CA THR A 62 42.45 -115.37 -23.95
C THR A 62 43.45 -115.87 -24.98
N GLN A 63 44.63 -116.25 -24.53
CA GLN A 63 45.61 -116.95 -25.35
C GLN A 63 45.86 -118.35 -24.79
N THR A 64 45.70 -119.36 -25.65
CA THR A 64 46.12 -120.72 -25.32
C THR A 64 47.58 -120.89 -25.69
N ALA A 65 48.44 -120.96 -24.70
CA ALA A 65 49.87 -121.15 -24.85
C ALA A 65 50.36 -122.05 -23.71
N CYS A 66 51.44 -122.78 -23.96
CA CYS A 66 52.02 -123.66 -22.95
C CYS A 66 52.74 -122.82 -21.88
N GLU A 67 53.73 -122.02 -22.28
CA GLU A 67 54.40 -121.03 -21.41
C GLU A 67 53.55 -119.75 -21.29
N ARG A 68 53.61 -119.06 -20.15
CA ARG A 68 52.89 -117.80 -19.91
C ARG A 68 53.30 -116.70 -20.90
N PRO A 69 52.36 -116.16 -21.70
CA PRO A 69 52.64 -115.00 -22.54
C PRO A 69 52.85 -113.72 -21.71
N ASP A 70 53.73 -112.83 -22.18
CA ASP A 70 53.92 -111.50 -21.57
C ASP A 70 52.60 -110.71 -21.58
N GLY A 71 52.20 -110.16 -20.43
CA GLY A 71 50.94 -109.41 -20.28
C GLY A 71 49.71 -110.29 -20.09
N TYR A 72 49.89 -111.58 -19.77
CA TYR A 72 48.77 -112.48 -19.49
C TYR A 72 48.88 -113.10 -18.07
N LYS A 73 47.72 -113.42 -17.48
CA LYS A 73 47.53 -113.95 -16.12
C LYS A 73 46.65 -115.20 -16.13
N LEU A 74 46.68 -115.94 -15.03
CA LEU A 74 45.71 -116.98 -14.72
C LEU A 74 44.39 -116.37 -14.25
N VAL A 75 43.30 -117.13 -14.37
CA VAL A 75 41.99 -116.73 -13.83
C VAL A 75 42.04 -116.41 -12.34
N ASP A 76 42.84 -117.14 -11.56
CA ASP A 76 42.98 -116.95 -10.10
C ASP A 76 43.90 -115.77 -9.74
N GLU A 77 44.62 -115.22 -10.71
CA GLU A 77 45.45 -114.02 -10.55
C GLU A 77 44.68 -112.72 -10.85
N LEU A 78 43.46 -112.83 -11.39
CA LEU A 78 42.58 -111.70 -11.72
C LEU A 78 41.54 -111.45 -10.63
N ASN A 79 41.16 -110.19 -10.45
CA ASN A 79 40.09 -109.74 -9.54
C ASN A 79 38.72 -110.19 -10.03
N ASN A 80 38.49 -110.17 -11.34
CA ASN A 80 37.25 -110.53 -11.99
C ASN A 80 37.51 -110.92 -13.45
N THR A 81 36.80 -111.93 -13.96
CA THR A 81 36.86 -112.35 -15.38
C THR A 81 35.50 -112.26 -16.09
N THR A 82 34.45 -111.87 -15.36
CA THR A 82 33.11 -111.68 -15.89
C THR A 82 32.82 -110.24 -16.29
N ASP A 83 33.37 -109.28 -15.56
CA ASP A 83 33.33 -107.86 -15.92
C ASP A 83 34.63 -107.54 -16.66
N ILE A 84 34.48 -107.02 -17.88
CA ILE A 84 35.54 -106.91 -18.86
C ILE A 84 36.20 -105.54 -18.70
N ASP A 85 37.52 -105.54 -18.61
CA ASP A 85 38.31 -104.32 -18.70
C ASP A 85 38.14 -103.68 -20.08
N CYS A 86 37.69 -102.44 -20.08
CA CYS A 86 37.46 -101.64 -21.27
C CYS A 86 38.74 -100.96 -21.78
N ASN A 87 39.81 -100.86 -20.98
CA ASN A 87 41.11 -100.35 -21.38
C ASN A 87 42.30 -100.96 -20.61
N ASP A 88 42.74 -102.14 -21.06
CA ASP A 88 43.89 -102.93 -20.58
C ASP A 88 45.28 -102.25 -20.67
N THR A 89 45.33 -100.97 -21.01
CA THR A 89 46.58 -100.20 -21.06
C THR A 89 46.63 -99.07 -20.04
N ASP A 90 45.57 -98.89 -19.25
CA ASP A 90 45.44 -97.84 -18.25
C ASP A 90 44.82 -98.36 -16.95
N THR A 91 45.69 -98.54 -15.95
CA THR A 91 45.33 -99.02 -14.59
C THR A 91 44.27 -98.20 -13.85
N THR A 92 43.81 -97.08 -14.40
CA THR A 92 42.75 -96.23 -13.82
C THR A 92 41.39 -96.44 -14.47
N ILE A 93 41.33 -97.26 -15.53
CA ILE A 93 40.10 -97.56 -16.28
C ILE A 93 39.87 -99.06 -16.15
N HIS A 94 38.97 -99.45 -15.25
CA HIS A 94 38.68 -100.85 -14.97
C HIS A 94 37.33 -101.01 -14.26
N PRO A 95 36.73 -102.21 -14.27
CA PRO A 95 35.51 -102.51 -13.52
C PRO A 95 35.53 -101.97 -12.08
N GLY A 96 34.60 -101.05 -11.77
CA GLY A 96 34.44 -100.45 -10.44
C GLY A 96 35.51 -99.42 -10.03
N ALA A 97 36.23 -98.82 -10.99
CA ALA A 97 36.98 -97.58 -10.75
C ALA A 97 36.05 -96.42 -10.35
N THR A 98 36.62 -95.28 -9.96
CA THR A 98 35.80 -94.08 -9.67
C THR A 98 35.64 -93.28 -10.94
N GLU A 99 34.40 -93.05 -11.35
CA GLU A 99 34.09 -92.22 -12.51
C GLU A 99 34.45 -90.75 -12.27
N ILE A 100 35.18 -90.17 -13.22
CA ILE A 100 35.55 -88.75 -13.24
C ILE A 100 35.15 -88.13 -14.58
N CYS A 101 34.82 -86.83 -14.59
CA CYS A 101 34.31 -86.19 -15.81
C CYS A 101 35.43 -85.82 -16.79
N ASP A 102 35.98 -86.81 -17.48
CA ASP A 102 37.03 -86.65 -18.50
C ASP A 102 36.63 -87.17 -19.89
N GLY A 103 35.40 -87.66 -20.04
CA GLY A 103 34.86 -88.19 -21.30
C GLY A 103 35.14 -89.67 -21.53
N ILE A 104 35.62 -90.39 -20.52
CA ILE A 104 36.00 -91.79 -20.57
C ILE A 104 35.19 -92.56 -19.52
N ASP A 105 34.72 -93.76 -19.88
CA ASP A 105 34.08 -94.72 -18.97
C ASP A 105 35.20 -95.33 -18.12
N ASN A 106 35.45 -94.78 -16.93
CA ASN A 106 36.53 -95.21 -16.07
C ASN A 106 36.19 -96.53 -15.38
N ASP A 107 34.92 -96.78 -15.06
CA ASP A 107 34.51 -97.96 -14.30
C ASP A 107 34.01 -99.12 -15.18
N CYS A 108 34.00 -98.94 -16.49
CA CYS A 108 33.62 -99.90 -17.53
C CYS A 108 32.17 -100.43 -17.42
N ASP A 109 31.25 -99.70 -16.81
CA ASP A 109 29.84 -100.11 -16.69
C ASP A 109 28.97 -99.71 -17.91
N GLY A 110 29.54 -98.92 -18.82
CA GLY A 110 28.92 -98.43 -20.05
C GLY A 110 28.21 -97.08 -19.91
N LEU A 111 28.29 -96.43 -18.75
CA LEU A 111 27.91 -95.04 -18.53
C LEU A 111 29.15 -94.14 -18.66
N LEU A 112 28.92 -92.84 -18.84
CA LEU A 112 29.98 -91.86 -19.03
C LEU A 112 29.69 -90.65 -18.16
N ASP A 113 30.70 -90.20 -17.41
CA ASP A 113 30.74 -88.95 -16.68
C ASP A 113 29.42 -88.67 -15.91
N GLY A 114 28.77 -87.52 -16.14
CA GLY A 114 27.52 -87.12 -15.49
C GLY A 114 26.29 -87.97 -15.84
N ALA A 115 26.41 -88.97 -16.72
CA ALA A 115 25.36 -89.99 -16.91
C ALA A 115 25.50 -91.16 -15.92
N ASP A 116 26.66 -91.29 -15.27
CA ASP A 116 26.94 -92.29 -14.25
C ASP A 116 26.37 -91.87 -12.87
N PRO A 117 25.68 -92.74 -12.11
CA PRO A 117 25.24 -92.45 -10.75
C PRO A 117 26.34 -92.26 -9.70
N ASP A 118 27.58 -92.74 -9.92
CA ASP A 118 28.65 -92.77 -8.93
C ASP A 118 29.84 -91.84 -9.21
N TYR A 119 29.75 -91.02 -10.27
CA TYR A 119 30.73 -89.99 -10.60
C TYR A 119 31.06 -89.04 -9.44
N VAL A 120 32.31 -88.59 -9.42
CA VAL A 120 32.80 -87.62 -8.44
C VAL A 120 33.25 -86.32 -9.13
N ASP A 121 32.57 -85.23 -8.79
CA ASP A 121 32.95 -83.89 -9.23
C ASP A 121 33.26 -82.93 -8.07
N ASN A 122 34.45 -82.33 -8.11
CA ASN A 122 34.93 -81.32 -7.16
C ASN A 122 35.34 -80.02 -7.85
N THR A 123 35.12 -79.90 -9.15
CA THR A 123 35.42 -78.68 -9.90
C THR A 123 34.24 -77.73 -9.73
N LYS A 124 34.52 -76.44 -9.67
CA LYS A 124 33.46 -75.44 -9.61
C LYS A 124 33.06 -75.01 -11.02
N PRO A 125 31.80 -74.63 -11.23
CA PRO A 125 31.35 -74.13 -12.51
C PRO A 125 32.06 -72.81 -12.83
N THR A 126 32.36 -72.62 -14.11
CA THR A 126 32.83 -71.35 -14.64
C THR A 126 31.64 -70.41 -14.88
N LEU A 127 31.67 -69.23 -14.28
CA LEU A 127 30.58 -68.25 -14.36
C LEU A 127 31.12 -66.86 -14.69
N SER A 128 30.57 -66.22 -15.72
CA SER A 128 30.90 -64.86 -16.13
C SER A 128 29.67 -63.96 -16.11
N CYS A 129 29.74 -62.86 -15.37
CA CYS A 129 28.65 -61.89 -15.28
C CYS A 129 28.67 -60.88 -16.44
N PRO A 130 27.54 -60.19 -16.70
CA PRO A 130 27.53 -59.01 -17.56
C PRO A 130 28.47 -57.93 -17.03
N ALA A 131 28.85 -56.99 -17.90
CA ALA A 131 29.55 -55.79 -17.46
C ALA A 131 28.63 -54.87 -16.64
N ASP A 132 29.22 -53.97 -15.85
CA ASP A 132 28.49 -52.90 -15.17
C ASP A 132 27.67 -52.07 -16.18
N ILE A 133 26.46 -51.69 -15.78
CA ILE A 133 25.52 -50.91 -16.60
C ILE A 133 25.38 -49.51 -16.01
N ASP A 134 25.60 -48.48 -16.82
CA ASP A 134 25.40 -47.06 -16.47
C ASP A 134 24.43 -46.42 -17.47
N VAL A 135 23.28 -45.95 -16.97
CA VAL A 135 22.20 -45.38 -17.79
C VAL A 135 21.64 -44.10 -17.16
N ALA A 136 21.17 -43.18 -18.00
CA ALA A 136 20.33 -42.07 -17.56
C ALA A 136 18.90 -42.55 -17.26
N MET A 137 18.13 -41.75 -16.51
CA MET A 137 16.70 -42.00 -16.33
C MET A 137 15.95 -42.01 -17.66
N ASP A 138 14.91 -42.84 -17.73
CA ASP A 138 13.99 -42.86 -18.86
C ASP A 138 13.12 -41.60 -18.85
N ALA A 139 12.91 -41.00 -20.02
CA ALA A 139 12.14 -39.76 -20.14
C ALA A 139 10.73 -39.91 -19.55
N GLY A 140 10.35 -39.01 -18.64
CA GLY A 140 9.04 -39.04 -17.98
C GLY A 140 8.88 -40.12 -16.91
N GLN A 141 9.95 -40.81 -16.51
CA GLN A 141 9.95 -41.78 -15.41
C GLN A 141 11.00 -41.42 -14.35
N CYS A 142 10.66 -41.62 -13.08
CA CYS A 142 11.59 -41.42 -11.96
C CYS A 142 12.54 -42.63 -11.78
N GLY A 143 13.24 -43.01 -12.86
CA GLY A 143 14.12 -44.18 -12.91
C GLY A 143 14.42 -44.63 -14.34
N ALA A 144 15.16 -45.73 -14.49
CA ALA A 144 15.48 -46.35 -15.77
C ALA A 144 15.14 -47.84 -15.77
N THR A 145 14.51 -48.33 -16.83
CA THR A 145 14.23 -49.76 -17.02
C THR A 145 15.47 -50.43 -17.61
N VAL A 146 16.10 -51.32 -16.85
CA VAL A 146 17.40 -51.91 -17.23
C VAL A 146 17.26 -53.40 -17.51
N THR A 147 17.76 -53.83 -18.68
CA THR A 147 17.76 -55.24 -19.09
C THR A 147 19.17 -55.76 -19.35
N TRP A 148 19.46 -56.96 -18.87
CA TRP A 148 20.65 -57.75 -19.19
C TRP A 148 20.27 -59.21 -19.46
N THR A 149 21.20 -59.94 -20.08
CA THR A 149 21.09 -61.39 -20.31
C THR A 149 21.50 -62.16 -19.06
N THR A 150 20.70 -63.14 -18.66
CA THR A 150 21.04 -64.06 -17.55
C THR A 150 22.36 -64.79 -17.86
N PRO A 151 23.34 -64.77 -16.94
CA PRO A 151 24.59 -65.52 -17.09
C PRO A 151 24.35 -67.01 -17.25
N ILE A 152 25.13 -67.63 -18.14
CA ILE A 152 25.17 -69.08 -18.34
C ILE A 152 26.49 -69.57 -17.77
N ALA A 153 26.43 -70.56 -16.89
CA ALA A 153 27.57 -71.27 -16.34
C ALA A 153 27.90 -72.49 -17.20
N ALA A 154 29.16 -72.91 -17.18
CA ALA A 154 29.62 -74.15 -17.78
C ALA A 154 30.53 -74.88 -16.81
N ASP A 155 30.40 -76.19 -16.75
CA ASP A 155 31.19 -77.07 -15.90
C ASP A 155 31.77 -78.22 -16.74
N ASN A 156 32.75 -78.97 -16.22
CA ASN A 156 33.31 -80.13 -16.91
C ASN A 156 32.37 -81.34 -16.90
N CYS A 157 31.45 -81.43 -15.93
CA CYS A 157 30.49 -82.53 -15.80
C CYS A 157 29.07 -82.18 -16.28
N ASP A 158 28.74 -80.89 -16.36
CA ASP A 158 27.39 -80.42 -16.68
C ASP A 158 27.31 -79.66 -18.00
N ASP A 159 26.24 -79.93 -18.75
CA ASP A 159 25.81 -79.08 -19.86
C ASP A 159 25.58 -77.64 -19.38
N ALA A 160 25.85 -76.66 -20.24
CA ALA A 160 25.74 -75.25 -19.89
C ALA A 160 24.33 -74.90 -19.33
N PHE A 161 24.30 -74.28 -18.14
CA PHE A 161 23.07 -74.04 -17.38
C PHE A 161 22.97 -72.57 -16.89
N PRO A 162 21.76 -72.01 -16.71
CA PRO A 162 21.59 -70.63 -16.27
C PRO A 162 21.91 -70.47 -14.78
N ALA A 163 22.65 -69.43 -14.42
CA ALA A 163 22.86 -69.05 -13.03
C ALA A 163 21.59 -68.47 -12.40
N THR A 164 21.45 -68.61 -11.07
CA THR A 164 20.32 -68.07 -10.30
C THR A 164 20.67 -66.72 -9.71
N GLN A 165 19.80 -65.71 -9.86
CA GLN A 165 20.00 -64.41 -9.22
C GLN A 165 19.78 -64.52 -7.71
N THR A 166 20.80 -64.13 -6.93
CA THR A 166 20.78 -64.20 -5.46
C THR A 166 20.65 -62.84 -4.79
N LEU A 167 20.96 -61.74 -5.51
CA LEU A 167 20.86 -60.38 -4.99
C LEU A 167 20.44 -59.38 -6.07
N GLY A 168 19.75 -58.32 -5.66
CA GLY A 168 19.34 -57.20 -6.52
C GLY A 168 17.98 -57.40 -7.19
N ASP A 169 17.52 -56.38 -7.90
CA ASP A 169 16.26 -56.42 -8.65
C ASP A 169 16.43 -57.19 -9.97
N PRO A 170 15.41 -57.90 -10.48
CA PRO A 170 15.54 -58.71 -11.68
C PRO A 170 15.67 -57.88 -12.97
N SER A 171 16.24 -58.48 -14.02
CA SER A 171 16.34 -57.88 -15.36
C SER A 171 14.95 -57.43 -15.86
N GLY A 172 14.87 -56.20 -16.38
CA GLY A 172 13.62 -55.56 -16.80
C GLY A 172 12.89 -54.76 -15.70
N SER A 173 13.46 -54.66 -14.49
CA SER A 173 12.93 -53.79 -13.43
C SER A 173 13.21 -52.31 -13.71
N LEU A 174 12.40 -51.43 -13.12
CA LEU A 174 12.66 -50.00 -13.05
C LEU A 174 13.60 -49.71 -11.87
N PHE A 175 14.79 -49.21 -12.15
CA PHE A 175 15.79 -48.83 -11.16
C PHE A 175 15.70 -47.32 -10.87
N ALA A 176 15.59 -46.95 -9.60
CA ALA A 176 15.70 -45.56 -9.16
C ALA A 176 17.15 -45.07 -9.21
N ALA A 177 17.37 -43.75 -9.15
CA ALA A 177 18.71 -43.16 -9.09
C ALA A 177 19.61 -43.80 -8.03
N GLY A 178 20.87 -44.00 -8.41
CA GLY A 178 21.91 -44.60 -7.58
C GLY A 178 22.40 -45.95 -8.12
N THR A 179 23.24 -46.60 -7.34
CA THR A 179 23.90 -47.86 -7.72
C THR A 179 23.30 -49.04 -6.96
N LYS A 180 22.93 -50.10 -7.68
CA LYS A 180 22.47 -51.38 -7.14
C LYS A 180 23.42 -52.49 -7.56
N ASN A 181 23.72 -53.40 -6.64
CA ASN A 181 24.52 -54.60 -6.91
C ASN A 181 23.61 -55.75 -7.31
N ILE A 182 23.96 -56.44 -8.40
CA ILE A 182 23.28 -57.65 -8.87
C ILE A 182 24.25 -58.82 -8.72
N GLU A 183 23.78 -59.92 -8.12
CA GLU A 183 24.59 -61.12 -7.88
C GLU A 183 23.91 -62.35 -8.47
N TYR A 184 24.70 -63.18 -9.14
CA TYR A 184 24.29 -64.50 -9.64
C TYR A 184 25.17 -65.58 -9.02
N THR A 185 24.53 -66.68 -8.63
CA THR A 185 25.17 -67.90 -8.14
C THR A 185 24.84 -69.05 -9.08
N ALA A 186 25.86 -69.76 -9.53
CA ALA A 186 25.71 -71.03 -10.24
C ALA A 186 26.10 -72.16 -9.29
N THR A 187 25.29 -73.21 -9.26
CA THR A 187 25.55 -74.45 -8.53
C THR A 187 25.41 -75.60 -9.52
N ASP A 188 26.46 -76.39 -9.67
CA ASP A 188 26.48 -77.58 -10.53
C ASP A 188 25.64 -78.74 -9.92
N ALA A 189 25.54 -79.87 -10.63
CA ALA A 189 24.77 -81.02 -10.16
C ALA A 189 25.39 -81.70 -8.93
N ALA A 190 26.71 -81.61 -8.75
CA ALA A 190 27.45 -82.16 -7.62
C ALA A 190 27.41 -81.27 -6.36
N GLY A 191 26.95 -80.03 -6.49
CA GLY A 191 26.77 -79.07 -5.42
C GLY A 191 27.93 -78.07 -5.24
N ASN A 192 28.93 -78.02 -6.13
CA ASN A 192 29.93 -76.96 -6.09
C ASN A 192 29.33 -75.66 -6.63
N SER A 193 29.82 -74.51 -6.16
CA SER A 193 29.20 -73.22 -6.47
C SER A 193 30.21 -72.10 -6.69
N GLU A 194 29.86 -71.22 -7.62
CA GLU A 194 30.61 -70.01 -7.97
C GLU A 194 29.66 -68.81 -8.09
N THR A 195 30.13 -67.63 -7.70
CA THR A 195 29.33 -66.41 -7.64
C THR A 195 29.98 -65.30 -8.46
N CYS A 196 29.18 -64.53 -9.20
CA CYS A 196 29.64 -63.32 -9.85
C CYS A 196 28.68 -62.16 -9.58
N SER A 197 29.20 -60.92 -9.65
CA SER A 197 28.40 -59.72 -9.45
C SER A 197 28.75 -58.62 -10.45
N PHE A 198 27.78 -57.77 -10.75
CA PHE A 198 27.94 -56.53 -11.51
C PHE A 198 27.00 -55.46 -10.94
N THR A 199 27.21 -54.22 -11.32
CA THR A 199 26.44 -53.08 -10.84
C THR A 199 25.54 -52.48 -11.91
N VAL A 200 24.38 -51.99 -11.48
CA VAL A 200 23.50 -51.14 -12.28
C VAL A 200 23.49 -49.76 -11.63
N THR A 201 23.96 -48.75 -12.35
CA THR A 201 23.96 -47.35 -11.92
C THR A 201 23.00 -46.55 -12.77
N VAL A 202 21.98 -45.96 -12.13
CA VAL A 202 21.08 -44.99 -12.75
C VAL A 202 21.50 -43.60 -12.32
N GLN A 203 21.79 -42.74 -13.29
CA GLN A 203 22.22 -41.35 -13.05
C GLN A 203 21.12 -40.54 -12.34
N PRO A 204 21.48 -39.52 -11.54
CA PRO A 204 20.49 -38.64 -10.91
C PRO A 204 19.64 -37.93 -11.97
N ASP A 205 18.46 -37.49 -11.56
CA ASP A 205 17.55 -36.76 -12.42
C ASP A 205 18.21 -35.48 -12.97
N ALA A 206 17.95 -35.22 -14.24
CA ALA A 206 18.48 -34.10 -15.01
C ALA A 206 17.36 -33.27 -15.68
N GLU A 207 16.10 -33.68 -15.54
CA GLU A 207 14.94 -32.98 -16.09
C GLU A 207 14.49 -31.90 -15.11
N MET A 208 14.41 -30.64 -15.56
CA MET A 208 13.92 -29.56 -14.68
C MET A 208 12.40 -29.68 -14.49
N PRO A 209 11.86 -29.31 -13.31
CA PRO A 209 10.42 -29.31 -13.08
C PRO A 209 9.71 -28.36 -14.03
N SER A 210 8.57 -28.82 -14.56
CA SER A 210 7.64 -27.96 -15.29
C SER A 210 6.90 -27.04 -14.30
N LEU A 211 6.84 -25.75 -14.61
CA LEU A 211 6.20 -24.74 -13.78
C LEU A 211 5.52 -23.68 -14.67
N SER A 212 4.26 -23.39 -14.40
CA SER A 212 3.50 -22.34 -15.07
C SER A 212 2.78 -21.45 -14.05
N CYS A 213 3.01 -20.14 -14.16
CA CYS A 213 2.36 -19.13 -13.33
C CYS A 213 1.05 -18.65 -13.96
N PRO A 214 0.09 -18.19 -13.14
CA PRO A 214 -1.08 -17.47 -13.63
C PRO A 214 -0.68 -16.13 -14.27
N ALA A 215 -1.65 -15.51 -14.95
CA ALA A 215 -1.49 -14.15 -15.46
C ALA A 215 -1.49 -13.12 -14.33
N ASN A 216 -0.98 -11.92 -14.62
CA ASN A 216 -1.09 -10.78 -13.71
C ASN A 216 -2.56 -10.49 -13.39
N ILE A 217 -2.85 -10.20 -12.12
CA ILE A 217 -4.21 -9.91 -11.64
C ILE A 217 -4.28 -8.52 -11.02
N THR A 218 -5.41 -7.84 -11.24
CA THR A 218 -5.75 -6.59 -10.57
C THR A 218 -7.02 -6.79 -9.76
N VAL A 219 -6.98 -6.43 -8.48
CA VAL A 219 -8.13 -6.53 -7.56
C VAL A 219 -8.39 -5.18 -6.88
N ALA A 220 -9.66 -4.95 -6.55
CA ALA A 220 -10.03 -3.84 -5.68
C ALA A 220 -9.87 -4.26 -4.21
N PRO A 221 -9.45 -3.35 -3.32
CA PRO A 221 -9.54 -3.59 -1.88
C PRO A 221 -11.00 -3.78 -1.43
N THR A 222 -11.19 -4.41 -0.27
CA THR A 222 -12.53 -4.65 0.28
C THR A 222 -12.97 -3.49 1.18
N GLU A 223 -14.29 -3.30 1.36
CA GLU A 223 -14.83 -2.29 2.28
C GLU A 223 -14.36 -2.51 3.74
N GLU A 224 -14.13 -3.77 4.13
CA GLU A 224 -13.64 -4.13 5.48
C GLU A 224 -12.12 -3.95 5.64
N ALA A 225 -11.38 -3.88 4.54
CA ALA A 225 -9.94 -3.69 4.51
C ALA A 225 -9.55 -2.78 3.33
N PRO A 226 -9.65 -1.45 3.49
CA PRO A 226 -9.58 -0.52 2.37
C PRO A 226 -8.20 -0.48 1.71
N CYS A 227 -7.15 -0.99 2.37
CA CYS A 227 -5.78 -1.02 1.86
C CYS A 227 -5.20 -2.43 1.71
N SER A 228 -6.02 -3.49 1.72
CA SER A 228 -5.57 -4.84 1.39
C SER A 228 -6.67 -5.67 0.72
N ALA A 229 -6.26 -6.76 0.07
CA ALA A 229 -7.17 -7.74 -0.52
C ALA A 229 -6.63 -9.15 -0.33
N VAL A 230 -7.50 -10.08 0.08
CA VAL A 230 -7.20 -11.52 0.01
C VAL A 230 -7.42 -11.97 -1.43
N VAL A 231 -6.39 -12.56 -2.04
CA VAL A 231 -6.43 -12.94 -3.46
C VAL A 231 -6.45 -14.46 -3.58
N ASN A 232 -7.55 -14.97 -4.11
CA ASN A 232 -7.71 -16.37 -4.50
C ASN A 232 -7.41 -16.51 -6.01
N ASP A 233 -7.27 -17.75 -6.49
CA ASP A 233 -7.07 -18.08 -7.92
C ASP A 233 -5.71 -17.63 -8.51
N ILE A 234 -4.66 -17.65 -7.68
CA ILE A 234 -3.28 -17.35 -8.09
C ILE A 234 -2.35 -18.55 -7.92
N ASP A 235 -2.92 -19.76 -7.95
CA ASP A 235 -2.19 -21.01 -7.82
C ASP A 235 -1.37 -21.28 -9.09
N ALA A 236 -0.11 -21.67 -8.91
CA ALA A 236 0.73 -22.16 -9.99
C ALA A 236 0.50 -23.65 -10.24
N THR A 237 0.64 -24.06 -11.50
CA THR A 237 0.67 -25.48 -11.87
C THR A 237 2.10 -25.94 -12.03
N TYR A 238 2.45 -27.07 -11.41
CA TYR A 238 3.78 -27.66 -11.51
C TYR A 238 3.69 -29.18 -11.59
N SER A 239 4.62 -29.79 -12.30
CA SER A 239 4.77 -31.23 -12.39
C SER A 239 6.20 -31.61 -12.74
N ASP A 240 6.58 -32.83 -12.38
CA ASP A 240 7.88 -33.40 -12.63
C ASP A 240 7.71 -34.91 -12.91
N ASN A 241 8.68 -35.52 -13.60
CA ASN A 241 8.75 -36.96 -13.78
C ASN A 241 8.96 -37.69 -12.43
N CYS A 242 9.53 -36.98 -11.46
CA CYS A 242 9.77 -37.37 -10.08
C CYS A 242 8.88 -36.55 -9.12
N SER A 243 9.20 -36.55 -7.83
CA SER A 243 8.54 -35.65 -6.86
C SER A 243 9.05 -34.22 -7.01
N ALA A 244 8.15 -33.25 -7.03
CA ALA A 244 8.48 -31.82 -6.92
C ALA A 244 7.79 -31.16 -5.72
N SER A 245 8.46 -30.14 -5.19
CA SER A 245 7.97 -29.26 -4.13
C SER A 245 7.81 -27.83 -4.68
N LEU A 246 6.91 -27.05 -4.07
CA LEU A 246 6.64 -25.67 -4.47
C LEU A 246 6.84 -24.73 -3.28
N GLY A 247 7.43 -23.56 -3.54
CA GLY A 247 7.46 -22.43 -2.61
C GLY A 247 7.25 -21.12 -3.35
N TYR A 248 6.97 -20.05 -2.61
CA TYR A 248 6.79 -18.71 -3.16
C TYR A 248 7.51 -17.65 -2.34
N THR A 249 7.82 -16.53 -3.00
CA THR A 249 8.33 -15.31 -2.40
C THR A 249 7.52 -14.11 -2.90
N LEU A 250 7.25 -13.16 -2.01
CA LEU A 250 6.52 -11.93 -2.27
C LEU A 250 7.47 -10.74 -2.14
N SER A 251 7.41 -9.80 -3.10
CA SER A 251 8.18 -8.56 -3.07
C SER A 251 7.37 -7.37 -3.60
N GLY A 252 7.67 -6.16 -3.13
CA GLY A 252 6.94 -4.94 -3.49
C GLY A 252 6.06 -4.43 -2.36
N ALA A 253 4.78 -4.19 -2.63
CA ALA A 253 3.82 -3.71 -1.62
C ALA A 253 3.59 -4.69 -0.45
N THR A 254 3.73 -6.00 -0.73
CA THR A 254 3.70 -7.08 0.25
C THR A 254 5.02 -7.84 0.18
N SER A 255 5.60 -8.19 1.33
CA SER A 255 6.84 -8.94 1.42
C SER A 255 6.68 -10.15 2.34
N GLY A 256 7.22 -11.29 1.94
CA GLY A 256 7.15 -12.53 2.71
C GLY A 256 7.52 -13.73 1.84
N ASP A 257 7.47 -14.92 2.41
CA ASP A 257 7.76 -16.18 1.75
C ASP A 257 6.91 -17.30 2.36
N GLY A 258 6.73 -18.39 1.62
CA GLY A 258 5.93 -19.53 2.07
C GLY A 258 6.15 -20.79 1.23
N VAL A 259 5.59 -21.90 1.73
CA VAL A 259 5.63 -23.21 1.08
C VAL A 259 4.25 -23.50 0.47
N GLY A 260 4.24 -24.05 -0.73
CA GLY A 260 3.01 -24.35 -1.48
C GLY A 260 2.53 -23.16 -2.32
N GLN A 261 1.22 -22.93 -2.31
CA GLN A 261 0.56 -21.88 -3.08
C GLN A 261 0.45 -20.58 -2.29
N ALA A 262 0.54 -19.44 -2.97
CA ALA A 262 0.26 -18.11 -2.42
C ALA A 262 -1.23 -17.74 -2.48
N GLY A 263 -2.09 -18.61 -3.04
CA GLY A 263 -3.53 -18.41 -3.06
C GLY A 263 -4.12 -18.33 -1.65
N GLY A 264 -4.93 -17.32 -1.40
CA GLY A 264 -5.52 -17.05 -0.08
C GLY A 264 -4.70 -16.11 0.81
N GLU A 265 -3.52 -15.67 0.35
CA GLU A 265 -2.73 -14.66 1.05
C GLU A 265 -3.35 -13.25 0.93
N SER A 266 -3.06 -12.40 1.93
CA SER A 266 -3.47 -11.00 1.95
C SER A 266 -2.39 -10.10 1.34
N PHE A 267 -2.75 -9.32 0.33
CA PHE A 267 -1.87 -8.39 -0.38
C PHE A 267 -2.20 -6.94 -0.03
N ASN A 268 -1.17 -6.14 0.25
CA ASN A 268 -1.31 -4.70 0.49
C ASN A 268 -1.55 -3.92 -0.80
N ALA A 269 -2.21 -2.76 -0.70
CA ALA A 269 -2.38 -1.79 -1.78
C ALA A 269 -1.05 -1.48 -2.50
N GLY A 270 -1.05 -1.56 -3.83
CA GLY A 270 0.14 -1.44 -4.68
C GLY A 270 0.44 -2.71 -5.47
N ILE A 271 1.64 -2.77 -6.03
CA ILE A 271 2.10 -3.90 -6.85
C ILE A 271 2.93 -4.84 -5.97
N THR A 272 2.50 -6.10 -5.89
CA THR A 272 3.28 -7.19 -5.31
C THR A 272 3.67 -8.16 -6.43
N THR A 273 4.95 -8.45 -6.56
CA THR A 273 5.47 -9.52 -7.42
C THR A 273 5.50 -10.82 -6.64
N VAL A 274 4.75 -11.82 -7.12
CA VAL A 274 4.76 -13.19 -6.61
C VAL A 274 5.72 -13.99 -7.47
N THR A 275 6.71 -14.61 -6.86
CA THR A 275 7.67 -15.50 -7.54
C THR A 275 7.52 -16.90 -6.98
N TYR A 276 7.06 -17.83 -7.81
CA TYR A 276 7.02 -19.25 -7.46
C TYR A 276 8.34 -19.93 -7.86
N GLN A 277 8.75 -20.89 -7.04
CA GLN A 277 9.88 -21.78 -7.30
C GLN A 277 9.43 -23.23 -7.11
N ALA A 278 9.52 -24.03 -8.17
CA ALA A 278 9.39 -25.47 -8.11
C ALA A 278 10.78 -26.10 -7.99
N THR A 279 10.94 -27.05 -7.08
CA THR A 279 12.19 -27.77 -6.82
C THR A 279 11.92 -29.27 -6.84
N ASP A 280 12.61 -30.00 -7.72
CA ASP A 280 12.49 -31.45 -7.83
C ASP A 280 13.22 -32.20 -6.71
N GLY A 281 13.21 -33.53 -6.76
CA GLY A 281 13.91 -34.39 -5.80
C GLY A 281 15.44 -34.40 -5.92
N ALA A 282 15.99 -33.96 -7.06
CA ALA A 282 17.43 -33.83 -7.32
C ALA A 282 17.99 -32.42 -7.00
N GLY A 283 17.12 -31.47 -6.66
CA GLY A 283 17.45 -30.09 -6.36
C GLY A 283 17.48 -29.15 -7.58
N LEU A 284 17.01 -29.58 -8.75
CA LEU A 284 16.84 -28.69 -9.90
C LEU A 284 15.63 -27.79 -9.66
N THR A 285 15.77 -26.52 -10.03
CA THR A 285 14.74 -25.51 -9.75
C THR A 285 14.29 -24.81 -11.01
N ASN A 286 12.99 -24.53 -11.09
CA ASN A 286 12.41 -23.67 -12.10
C ASN A 286 11.60 -22.56 -11.41
N THR A 287 11.60 -21.36 -12.00
CA THR A 287 10.95 -20.19 -11.40
C THR A 287 10.06 -19.48 -12.40
N CYS A 288 8.95 -18.94 -11.91
CA CYS A 288 8.09 -18.04 -12.68
C CYS A 288 7.56 -16.93 -11.78
N ALA A 289 7.19 -15.80 -12.37
CA ALA A 289 6.67 -14.66 -11.63
C ALA A 289 5.50 -13.99 -12.35
N PHE A 290 4.60 -13.43 -11.56
CA PHE A 290 3.48 -12.59 -11.98
C PHE A 290 3.24 -11.51 -10.93
N THR A 291 2.42 -10.53 -11.26
CA THR A 291 2.11 -9.41 -10.36
C THR A 291 0.66 -9.46 -9.90
N VAL A 292 0.45 -9.25 -8.60
CA VAL A 292 -0.82 -8.90 -7.98
C VAL A 292 -0.85 -7.39 -7.78
N THR A 293 -1.79 -6.71 -8.43
CA THR A 293 -2.01 -5.27 -8.24
C THR A 293 -3.27 -5.06 -7.42
N VAL A 294 -3.13 -4.58 -6.18
CA VAL A 294 -4.25 -4.11 -5.38
C VAL A 294 -4.40 -2.62 -5.63
N ASN A 295 -5.56 -2.17 -6.12
CA ASN A 295 -5.80 -0.77 -6.43
C ASN A 295 -5.50 0.13 -5.22
N SER A 296 -5.01 1.34 -5.50
CA SER A 296 -4.70 2.35 -4.48
C SER A 296 -5.90 2.61 -3.58
N CYS A 297 -5.67 2.63 -2.27
CA CYS A 297 -6.68 2.92 -1.28
C CYS A 297 -6.73 4.42 -0.97
N SER A 298 -7.94 4.97 -0.83
CA SER A 298 -8.15 6.28 -0.23
C SER A 298 -8.96 6.11 1.04
N ILE A 299 -8.49 6.69 2.14
CA ILE A 299 -9.36 6.93 3.30
C ILE A 299 -9.86 8.36 3.26
N THR A 300 -11.00 8.55 3.92
CA THR A 300 -11.63 9.84 4.07
C THR A 300 -11.64 10.21 5.54
N ILE A 301 -11.13 11.40 5.87
CA ILE A 301 -11.25 11.97 7.21
C ILE A 301 -12.19 13.17 7.13
N SER A 302 -13.32 13.08 7.84
CA SER A 302 -14.38 14.09 7.77
C SER A 302 -14.84 14.55 9.15
N GLY A 303 -15.45 15.73 9.15
CA GLY A 303 -16.01 16.34 10.34
C GLY A 303 -16.67 17.67 10.00
N THR A 304 -17.03 18.40 11.04
CA THR A 304 -17.75 19.67 10.95
C THR A 304 -17.02 20.75 11.74
N ILE A 305 -17.07 21.99 11.24
CA ILE A 305 -16.55 23.16 11.95
C ILE A 305 -17.70 24.11 12.23
N ILE A 306 -18.17 24.10 13.48
CA ILE A 306 -19.30 24.93 13.93
C ILE A 306 -18.79 26.20 14.59
N TRP A 307 -19.37 27.33 14.25
CA TRP A 307 -19.08 28.60 14.88
C TRP A 307 -19.56 28.60 16.33
N GLU A 308 -18.68 28.96 17.26
CA GLU A 308 -18.97 28.90 18.70
C GLU A 308 -20.14 29.81 19.12
N HIS A 309 -20.38 30.90 18.39
CA HIS A 309 -21.30 31.95 18.80
C HIS A 309 -22.75 31.49 18.88
N ASP A 310 -23.28 30.89 17.81
CA ASP A 310 -24.66 30.39 17.76
C ASP A 310 -24.74 28.87 17.95
N GLY A 311 -23.59 28.18 17.86
CA GLY A 311 -23.51 26.73 17.99
C GLY A 311 -24.20 25.95 16.87
N VAL A 312 -24.57 26.62 15.77
CA VAL A 312 -25.34 26.03 14.67
C VAL A 312 -24.73 26.35 13.30
N SER A 313 -24.21 27.56 13.10
CA SER A 313 -23.68 27.97 11.80
C SER A 313 -22.32 27.36 11.51
N GLY A 314 -22.11 26.92 10.27
CA GLY A 314 -20.84 26.43 9.77
C GLY A 314 -19.79 27.52 9.54
N VAL A 315 -18.52 27.22 9.79
CA VAL A 315 -17.42 28.11 9.44
C VAL A 315 -16.97 27.83 8.00
N ASN A 316 -17.61 28.50 7.04
CA ASN A 316 -17.30 28.35 5.61
C ASN A 316 -15.84 28.69 5.25
N ASN A 317 -15.25 27.98 4.30
CA ASN A 317 -13.90 28.20 3.77
C ASN A 317 -12.79 28.19 4.85
N ALA A 318 -12.94 27.40 5.91
CA ALA A 318 -11.78 27.02 6.73
C ALA A 318 -11.07 25.83 6.08
N THR A 319 -9.77 25.97 5.81
CA THR A 319 -8.96 24.90 5.22
C THR A 319 -8.58 23.91 6.30
N VAL A 320 -9.02 22.66 6.16
CA VAL A 320 -8.63 21.55 7.03
C VAL A 320 -7.49 20.80 6.39
N ASN A 321 -6.34 20.80 7.05
CA ASN A 321 -5.17 20.06 6.60
C ASN A 321 -5.07 18.76 7.39
N VAL A 322 -4.86 17.64 6.69
CA VAL A 322 -4.48 16.38 7.30
C VAL A 322 -3.03 16.06 6.94
N THR A 323 -2.23 15.69 7.94
CA THR A 323 -0.82 15.28 7.80
C THR A 323 -0.54 14.02 8.61
N GLY A 324 0.62 13.39 8.43
CA GLY A 324 1.02 12.17 9.15
C GLY A 324 1.45 11.06 8.19
N ALA A 325 0.84 9.88 8.31
CA ALA A 325 1.06 8.74 7.41
C ALA A 325 0.66 9.01 5.94
N GLY A 326 -0.17 10.02 5.73
CA GLY A 326 -0.50 10.59 4.43
C GLY A 326 -0.90 12.05 4.60
N SER A 327 -1.20 12.73 3.50
CA SER A 327 -1.65 14.13 3.54
C SER A 327 -2.75 14.42 2.54
N GLY A 328 -3.55 15.42 2.90
CA GLY A 328 -4.64 15.95 2.10
C GLY A 328 -5.16 17.23 2.72
N SER A 329 -5.99 17.95 1.99
CA SER A 329 -6.66 19.13 2.52
C SER A 329 -8.02 19.30 1.86
N ASP A 330 -8.95 19.88 2.60
CA ASP A 330 -10.24 20.30 2.07
C ASP A 330 -10.65 21.65 2.67
N ALA A 331 -11.55 22.36 2.01
CA ALA A 331 -12.15 23.57 2.54
C ALA A 331 -13.57 23.26 3.01
N SER A 332 -13.87 23.61 4.26
CA SER A 332 -15.21 23.46 4.80
C SER A 332 -16.25 24.26 4.01
N ASP A 333 -17.44 23.70 3.84
CA ASP A 333 -18.54 24.33 3.13
C ASP A 333 -19.36 25.31 4.00
N THR A 334 -20.51 25.79 3.51
CA THR A 334 -21.38 26.71 4.24
C THR A 334 -21.98 26.13 5.53
N ASN A 335 -22.09 24.81 5.63
CA ASN A 335 -22.53 24.11 6.85
C ASN A 335 -21.35 23.78 7.77
N GLY A 336 -20.12 24.03 7.32
CA GLY A 336 -18.89 23.76 8.06
C GLY A 336 -18.38 22.33 7.84
N ASP A 337 -19.03 21.56 6.96
CA ASP A 337 -18.66 20.18 6.67
C ASP A 337 -17.39 20.15 5.83
N TYR A 338 -16.49 19.22 6.11
CA TYR A 338 -15.27 19.00 5.33
C TYR A 338 -15.00 17.51 5.14
N GLU A 339 -14.37 17.17 4.01
CA GLU A 339 -14.05 15.80 3.63
C GLU A 339 -12.64 15.71 3.03
N VAL A 340 -11.66 15.27 3.82
CA VAL A 340 -10.27 15.14 3.35
C VAL A 340 -9.99 13.72 2.87
N ASN A 341 -9.79 13.57 1.56
CA ASN A 341 -9.41 12.33 0.93
C ASN A 341 -7.88 12.13 0.93
N ILE A 342 -7.41 10.97 1.40
CA ILE A 342 -5.98 10.66 1.61
C ILE A 342 -5.58 9.41 0.81
N PRO A 343 -4.70 9.53 -0.22
CA PRO A 343 -4.37 8.44 -1.16
C PRO A 343 -3.53 7.25 -0.63
N SER A 344 -3.33 7.10 0.69
CA SER A 344 -2.44 6.08 1.29
C SER A 344 -2.81 5.82 2.75
N GLY A 345 -3.96 5.22 2.98
CA GLY A 345 -4.78 5.44 4.18
C GLY A 345 -4.61 4.51 5.36
N THR A 346 -3.40 4.25 5.85
CA THR A 346 -3.24 3.62 7.18
C THR A 346 -2.15 4.27 8.01
N GLY A 347 -2.41 4.51 9.29
CA GLY A 347 -1.43 4.99 10.26
C GLY A 347 -1.92 6.15 11.12
N ASN A 348 -0.99 7.00 11.57
CA ASN A 348 -1.28 8.12 12.46
C ASN A 348 -1.47 9.40 11.66
N PHE A 349 -2.51 10.16 11.98
CA PHE A 349 -2.87 11.39 11.29
C PHE A 349 -3.06 12.56 12.25
N THR A 350 -2.85 13.77 11.76
CA THR A 350 -3.13 15.03 12.46
C THR A 350 -4.07 15.86 11.60
N VAL A 351 -5.23 16.20 12.15
CA VAL A 351 -6.25 17.04 11.52
C VAL A 351 -6.17 18.45 12.09
N LYS A 352 -5.93 19.45 11.24
CA LYS A 352 -5.71 20.84 11.68
C LYS A 352 -6.42 21.85 10.76
N PRO A 353 -7.50 22.47 11.23
CA PRO A 353 -8.14 23.58 10.54
C PRO A 353 -7.32 24.88 10.63
N VAL A 354 -7.38 25.69 9.58
CA VAL A 354 -6.77 27.02 9.50
C VAL A 354 -7.69 27.96 8.72
N LYS A 355 -7.89 29.17 9.25
CA LYS A 355 -8.55 30.27 8.54
C LYS A 355 -8.00 31.60 9.04
N ASN A 356 -7.30 32.34 8.17
CA ASN A 356 -6.64 33.58 8.56
C ASN A 356 -6.90 34.74 7.58
N ILE A 357 -8.08 34.75 6.99
CA ILE A 357 -8.60 35.80 6.09
C ILE A 357 -9.63 36.66 6.81
N ASN A 358 -9.90 37.86 6.31
CA ASN A 358 -10.94 38.77 6.83
C ASN A 358 -10.84 38.99 8.36
N LYS A 359 -9.63 39.30 8.84
CA LYS A 359 -9.29 39.33 10.28
C LYS A 359 -10.19 40.24 11.12
N LEU A 360 -10.77 41.28 10.54
CA LEU A 360 -11.63 42.26 11.23
C LEU A 360 -13.12 42.07 10.96
N ASN A 361 -13.52 41.08 10.16
CA ASN A 361 -14.94 40.84 9.92
C ASN A 361 -15.65 40.47 11.24
N GLY A 362 -16.75 41.16 11.54
CA GLY A 362 -17.47 41.03 12.80
C GLY A 362 -16.79 41.65 14.03
N VAL A 363 -15.65 42.34 13.86
CA VAL A 363 -14.96 43.04 14.95
C VAL A 363 -15.28 44.53 14.89
N THR A 364 -15.67 45.10 16.03
CA THR A 364 -16.13 46.48 16.16
C THR A 364 -15.53 47.16 17.38
N SER A 365 -15.82 48.46 17.55
CA SER A 365 -15.47 49.19 18.77
C SER A 365 -16.17 48.66 20.02
N ALA A 366 -17.33 48.00 19.90
CA ALA A 366 -18.03 47.36 21.03
C ALA A 366 -17.22 46.20 21.62
N ASP A 367 -16.58 45.41 20.75
CA ASP A 367 -15.69 44.33 21.15
C ASP A 367 -14.50 44.82 21.96
N ILE A 368 -13.88 45.90 21.50
CA ILE A 368 -12.77 46.55 22.19
C ILE A 368 -13.22 47.01 23.58
N THR A 369 -14.38 47.66 23.67
CA THR A 369 -14.96 48.06 24.96
C THR A 369 -15.22 46.86 25.88
N ALA A 370 -15.72 45.74 25.37
CA ALA A 370 -15.93 44.53 26.18
C ALA A 370 -14.61 43.94 26.71
N ILE A 371 -13.54 43.95 25.91
CA ILE A 371 -12.20 43.53 26.36
C ILE A 371 -11.68 44.51 27.43
N GLN A 372 -11.83 45.82 27.22
CA GLN A 372 -11.41 46.84 28.20
C GLN A 372 -12.18 46.69 29.52
N GLN A 373 -13.49 46.44 29.48
CA GLN A 373 -14.31 46.19 30.67
C GLN A 373 -13.90 44.91 31.41
N HIS A 374 -13.52 43.86 30.69
CA HIS A 374 -12.98 42.64 31.30
C HIS A 374 -11.68 42.90 32.04
N VAL A 375 -10.74 43.61 31.40
CA VAL A 375 -9.43 43.95 31.99
C VAL A 375 -9.59 44.90 33.18
N ALA A 376 -10.54 45.84 33.10
CA ALA A 376 -10.87 46.78 34.18
C ALA A 376 -11.71 46.14 35.31
N ASN A 377 -12.08 44.86 35.19
CA ASN A 377 -12.96 44.14 36.13
C ASN A 377 -14.33 44.83 36.34
N ILE A 378 -14.85 45.48 35.29
CA ILE A 378 -16.18 46.11 35.26
C ILE A 378 -17.23 45.06 34.84
N ALA A 379 -16.98 44.37 33.72
CA ALA A 379 -17.84 43.32 33.21
C ALA A 379 -16.96 42.18 32.65
N PRO A 380 -16.92 40.99 33.28
CA PRO A 380 -16.07 39.92 32.80
C PRO A 380 -16.66 39.23 31.56
N LEU A 381 -15.83 38.96 30.56
CA LEU A 381 -16.22 38.17 29.40
C LEU A 381 -16.67 36.75 29.78
N PRO A 382 -17.73 36.22 29.13
CA PRO A 382 -18.16 34.83 29.29
C PRO A 382 -17.05 33.84 28.95
N ALA A 383 -17.02 32.73 29.67
CA ALA A 383 -16.11 31.61 29.43
C ALA A 383 -16.76 30.55 28.52
N PRO A 384 -15.97 29.69 27.82
CA PRO A 384 -14.54 29.80 27.56
C PRO A 384 -14.22 30.53 26.24
N PHE A 385 -15.09 30.44 25.24
CA PHE A 385 -14.77 30.86 23.87
C PHE A 385 -14.61 32.37 23.70
N LYS A 386 -15.44 33.20 24.37
CA LYS A 386 -15.30 34.66 24.32
C LYS A 386 -14.00 35.17 24.95
N ARG A 387 -13.43 34.41 25.90
CA ARG A 387 -12.10 34.69 26.46
C ARG A 387 -10.97 34.34 25.50
N ILE A 388 -11.12 33.26 24.73
CA ILE A 388 -10.19 32.91 23.66
C ILE A 388 -10.26 33.95 22.54
N ALA A 389 -11.47 34.38 22.18
CA ALA A 389 -11.70 35.42 21.17
C ALA A 389 -11.02 36.76 21.54
N ALA A 390 -11.02 37.12 22.83
CA ALA A 390 -10.37 38.33 23.33
C ALA A 390 -8.83 38.31 23.28
N ASP A 391 -8.19 37.14 23.33
CA ASP A 391 -6.73 36.97 23.26
C ASP A 391 -6.25 36.98 21.79
N VAL A 392 -6.37 38.14 21.15
CA VAL A 392 -6.18 38.29 19.69
C VAL A 392 -4.75 38.05 19.22
N ASN A 393 -3.78 38.20 20.12
CA ASN A 393 -2.36 37.97 19.87
C ASN A 393 -1.87 36.57 20.31
N LYS A 394 -2.77 35.72 20.83
CA LYS A 394 -2.48 34.36 21.31
C LYS A 394 -1.45 34.30 22.45
N SER A 395 -1.46 35.27 23.36
CA SER A 395 -0.59 35.32 24.53
C SER A 395 -1.02 34.38 25.67
N ASN A 396 -2.20 33.77 25.58
CA ASN A 396 -2.89 33.07 26.66
C ASN A 396 -3.23 33.99 27.85
N SER A 397 -3.48 35.27 27.59
CA SER A 397 -3.93 36.25 28.58
C SER A 397 -4.77 37.33 27.92
N ILE A 398 -5.70 37.93 28.68
CA ILE A 398 -6.50 39.05 28.18
C ILE A 398 -6.01 40.31 28.88
N THR A 399 -5.48 41.25 28.10
CA THR A 399 -4.84 42.46 28.60
C THR A 399 -5.30 43.70 27.86
N ALA A 400 -4.95 44.88 28.38
CA ALA A 400 -5.17 46.14 27.66
C ALA A 400 -4.45 46.17 26.31
N PHE A 401 -3.39 45.37 26.12
CA PHE A 401 -2.68 45.29 24.86
C PHE A 401 -3.57 44.65 23.77
N ASP A 402 -4.38 43.65 24.09
CA ASP A 402 -5.31 43.02 23.15
C ASP A 402 -6.34 44.02 22.62
N ALA A 403 -6.95 44.79 23.52
CA ALA A 403 -7.86 45.89 23.17
C ALA A 403 -7.16 46.94 22.30
N SER A 404 -5.95 47.36 22.67
CA SER A 404 -5.17 48.33 21.90
C SER A 404 -4.80 47.82 20.50
N LEU A 405 -4.56 46.52 20.37
CA LEU A 405 -4.17 45.90 19.12
C LEU A 405 -5.35 45.85 18.14
N LEU A 406 -6.54 45.47 18.61
CA LEU A 406 -7.78 45.56 17.83
C LEU A 406 -8.11 47.00 17.44
N ASN A 407 -7.95 47.95 18.37
CA ASN A 407 -8.17 49.37 18.11
C ASN A 407 -7.30 49.86 16.95
N GLN A 408 -5.99 49.59 17.02
CA GLN A 408 -5.05 49.97 15.96
C GLN A 408 -5.34 49.23 14.64
N ALA A 409 -5.76 47.96 14.70
CA ALA A 409 -6.12 47.20 13.51
C ALA A 409 -7.36 47.77 12.80
N LEU A 410 -8.42 48.14 13.54
CA LEU A 410 -9.60 48.81 12.98
C LEU A 410 -9.28 50.19 12.39
N LEU A 411 -8.33 50.91 13.00
CA LEU A 411 -7.76 52.15 12.46
C LEU A 411 -6.88 51.95 11.22
N GLY A 412 -6.70 50.71 10.74
CA GLY A 412 -5.98 50.41 9.50
C GLY A 412 -4.47 50.26 9.68
N ASN A 413 -3.95 50.15 10.91
CA ASN A 413 -2.51 50.02 11.17
C ASN A 413 -1.98 48.67 10.64
N PRO A 414 -1.08 48.66 9.63
CA PRO A 414 -0.58 47.41 9.04
C PRO A 414 0.22 46.55 10.03
N SER A 415 0.94 47.18 10.97
CA SER A 415 1.70 46.47 11.99
C SER A 415 0.78 45.74 12.97
N ALA A 416 -0.32 46.38 13.37
CA ALA A 416 -1.33 45.74 14.22
C ALA A 416 -2.02 44.57 13.50
N MET A 417 -2.36 44.77 12.22
CA MET A 417 -2.95 43.74 11.36
C MET A 417 -2.08 42.48 11.23
N ASN A 418 -0.75 42.61 11.31
CA ASN A 418 0.18 41.49 11.24
C ASN A 418 0.27 40.68 12.54
N LEU A 419 -0.05 41.30 13.68
CA LEU A 419 0.02 40.66 15.00
C LEU A 419 -1.28 39.96 15.39
N ILE A 420 -2.41 40.32 14.78
CA ILE A 420 -3.68 39.63 15.00
C ILE A 420 -3.85 38.43 14.07
N THR A 421 -4.59 37.42 14.54
CA THR A 421 -5.05 36.27 13.75
C THR A 421 -6.58 36.27 13.64
N SER A 422 -7.15 35.61 12.63
CA SER A 422 -8.60 35.67 12.41
C SER A 422 -9.40 34.62 13.19
N TRP A 423 -8.99 33.36 13.10
CA TRP A 423 -9.74 32.24 13.69
C TRP A 423 -8.82 31.32 14.49
N ARG A 424 -9.38 30.72 15.53
CA ARG A 424 -8.81 29.57 16.26
C ARG A 424 -9.82 28.45 16.27
N PHE A 425 -9.34 27.22 16.42
CA PHE A 425 -10.17 26.01 16.38
C PHE A 425 -9.90 25.15 17.60
N VAL A 426 -10.96 24.69 18.25
CA VAL A 426 -10.91 23.79 19.40
C VAL A 426 -11.63 22.51 18.99
N PRO A 427 -11.06 21.30 19.15
CA PRO A 427 -11.81 20.07 18.96
C PRO A 427 -13.10 20.06 19.78
N GLU A 428 -14.23 19.67 19.18
CA GLU A 428 -15.53 19.64 19.86
C GLU A 428 -15.51 18.79 21.13
N SER A 429 -14.73 17.71 21.10
CA SER A 429 -14.56 16.77 22.21
C SER A 429 -13.70 17.32 23.36
N TYR A 430 -13.06 18.48 23.20
CA TYR A 430 -12.18 19.05 24.22
C TYR A 430 -12.97 19.67 25.38
N VAL A 431 -12.69 19.20 26.60
CA VAL A 431 -13.28 19.74 27.82
C VAL A 431 -12.27 20.62 28.55
N PHE A 432 -12.61 21.90 28.72
CA PHE A 432 -11.78 22.85 29.47
C PHE A 432 -11.77 22.51 30.96
N SER A 433 -10.59 22.26 31.51
CA SER A 433 -10.40 22.03 32.95
C SER A 433 -10.79 23.24 33.81
N ASN A 434 -10.55 24.44 33.29
CA ASN A 434 -11.04 25.70 33.85
C ASN A 434 -11.55 26.61 32.73
N PRO A 435 -12.88 26.70 32.53
CA PRO A 435 -13.46 27.56 31.49
C PRO A 435 -13.07 29.05 31.62
N ASN A 436 -12.80 29.54 32.84
CA ASN A 436 -12.43 30.94 33.08
C ASN A 436 -10.97 31.26 32.73
N ALA A 437 -10.13 30.23 32.55
CA ALA A 437 -8.75 30.32 32.08
C ALA A 437 -8.53 29.27 30.97
N PRO A 438 -9.17 29.45 29.79
CA PRO A 438 -9.31 28.42 28.77
C PRO A 438 -8.06 28.29 27.89
N TRP A 439 -6.91 28.08 28.51
CA TRP A 439 -5.60 28.04 27.84
C TRP A 439 -5.12 26.59 27.65
N GLY A 440 -4.20 26.39 26.70
CA GLY A 440 -3.57 25.08 26.48
C GLY A 440 -4.44 24.03 25.79
N PHE A 441 -5.56 24.43 25.19
CA PHE A 441 -6.35 23.53 24.35
C PHE A 441 -5.58 23.16 23.06
N PRO A 442 -5.79 21.95 22.52
CA PRO A 442 -5.23 21.57 21.23
C PRO A 442 -5.94 22.32 20.10
N GLU A 443 -5.19 22.79 19.10
CA GLU A 443 -5.75 23.34 17.85
C GLU A 443 -5.77 22.29 16.73
N GLN A 444 -5.76 21.01 17.09
CA GLN A 444 -5.71 19.87 16.18
C GLN A 444 -6.28 18.61 16.84
N ILE A 445 -6.70 17.63 16.03
CA ILE A 445 -7.02 16.28 16.48
C ILE A 445 -5.91 15.34 16.01
N ASN A 446 -5.39 14.53 16.93
CA ASN A 446 -4.43 13.48 16.60
C ASN A 446 -5.16 12.13 16.58
N LEU A 447 -5.04 11.41 15.46
CA LEU A 447 -5.59 10.08 15.25
C LEU A 447 -4.46 9.06 15.24
N SER A 448 -4.69 7.91 15.87
CA SER A 448 -3.72 6.82 15.94
C SER A 448 -4.30 5.54 15.35
N ASP A 449 -3.44 4.76 14.70
CA ASP A 449 -3.75 3.43 14.15
C ASP A 449 -5.00 3.41 13.25
N VAL A 450 -5.18 4.47 12.45
CA VAL A 450 -6.31 4.56 11.50
C VAL A 450 -6.08 3.53 10.41
N SER A 451 -7.07 2.68 10.17
CA SER A 451 -7.03 1.64 9.13
C SER A 451 -8.16 1.78 8.09
N GLY A 452 -8.99 2.83 8.20
CA GLY A 452 -10.11 3.12 7.31
C GLY A 452 -10.63 4.55 7.47
N SER A 453 -11.68 4.92 6.72
CA SER A 453 -12.28 6.26 6.80
C SER A 453 -12.84 6.56 8.19
N VAL A 454 -12.65 7.80 8.65
CA VAL A 454 -13.04 8.25 10.01
C VAL A 454 -13.83 9.55 9.90
N SER A 455 -15.00 9.58 10.52
CA SER A 455 -15.85 10.77 10.61
C SER A 455 -15.87 11.36 12.03
N GLY A 456 -16.57 12.48 12.22
CA GLY A 456 -16.77 13.12 13.54
C GLY A 456 -15.52 13.82 14.09
N GLN A 457 -14.63 14.26 13.19
CA GLN A 457 -13.46 15.05 13.55
C GLN A 457 -13.84 16.53 13.70
N ASP A 458 -14.72 16.81 14.66
CA ASP A 458 -15.41 18.10 14.74
C ASP A 458 -14.60 19.17 15.50
N PHE A 459 -14.79 20.44 15.12
CA PHE A 459 -14.17 21.59 15.76
C PHE A 459 -15.20 22.70 16.05
N LYS A 460 -15.00 23.44 17.15
CA LYS A 460 -15.53 24.79 17.32
C LYS A 460 -14.58 25.82 16.71
N GLY A 461 -15.08 26.62 15.78
CA GLY A 461 -14.38 27.79 15.26
C GLY A 461 -14.68 29.04 16.09
N ILE A 462 -13.62 29.76 16.47
CA ILE A 462 -13.68 30.96 17.31
C ILE A 462 -13.11 32.12 16.49
N LYS A 463 -13.93 33.14 16.23
CA LYS A 463 -13.51 34.36 15.55
C LYS A 463 -12.79 35.24 16.58
N LEU A 464 -11.49 35.47 16.39
CA LEU A 464 -10.74 36.35 17.29
C LEU A 464 -11.17 37.80 17.08
N GLY A 465 -11.27 38.52 18.21
CA GLY A 465 -11.73 39.89 18.31
C GLY A 465 -13.24 40.05 18.38
N ASP A 466 -14.03 39.04 18.00
CA ASP A 466 -15.49 39.06 18.08
C ASP A 466 -15.94 38.49 19.44
N VAL A 467 -16.11 39.39 20.40
CA VAL A 467 -16.49 39.06 21.78
C VAL A 467 -17.90 39.52 22.13
N VAL A 468 -18.41 40.53 21.43
CA VAL A 468 -19.79 41.03 21.46
C VAL A 468 -20.44 40.63 20.16
N SER A 469 -21.49 39.84 20.26
CA SER A 469 -22.04 39.10 19.12
C SER A 469 -23.52 39.37 18.89
N THR A 470 -24.02 40.48 19.41
CA THR A 470 -25.35 40.98 19.07
C THR A 470 -25.33 41.52 17.64
N TRP A 471 -25.44 40.63 16.66
CA TRP A 471 -26.14 40.99 15.42
C TRP A 471 -27.58 41.29 15.83
N ALA A 472 -27.96 42.55 15.72
CA ALA A 472 -29.30 43.00 16.04
C ALA A 472 -30.34 42.16 15.28
N ASN A 473 -31.17 41.42 16.01
CA ASN A 473 -32.43 40.92 15.48
C ASN A 473 -33.24 42.15 14.99
N PRO A 474 -33.58 42.26 13.69
CA PRO A 474 -34.31 43.40 13.15
C PRO A 474 -35.68 43.63 13.79
N ALA A 475 -36.22 42.63 14.48
CA ALA A 475 -37.54 42.70 15.13
C ALA A 475 -37.54 43.41 16.50
N ASN A 476 -36.38 43.71 17.08
CA ASN A 476 -36.27 44.31 18.43
C ASN A 476 -35.60 45.69 18.47
N PHE A 477 -35.48 46.39 17.34
CA PHE A 477 -34.95 47.74 17.32
C PHE A 477 -35.91 48.73 18.01
N SER A 478 -35.53 49.19 19.20
CA SER A 478 -35.51 50.62 19.45
C SER A 478 -34.14 51.09 18.98
N ALA A 479 -34.03 51.67 17.77
CA ALA A 479 -32.78 52.26 17.30
C ALA A 479 -32.27 53.24 18.38
N GLY A 480 -31.03 53.07 18.84
CA GLY A 480 -30.41 54.01 19.76
C GLY A 480 -30.37 55.41 19.12
N GLU A 481 -30.31 56.46 19.95
CA GLU A 481 -30.12 57.82 19.43
C GLU A 481 -28.78 57.89 18.65
N PRO A 482 -28.78 58.29 17.37
CA PRO A 482 -27.57 58.30 16.55
C PRO A 482 -26.57 59.35 17.04
N LEU A 483 -25.28 59.08 16.88
CA LEU A 483 -24.23 60.07 17.10
C LEU A 483 -24.16 61.02 15.89
N VAL A 484 -24.78 62.19 16.01
CA VAL A 484 -24.76 63.21 14.94
C VAL A 484 -23.58 64.14 15.15
N LEU A 485 -22.69 64.24 14.15
CA LEU A 485 -21.58 65.17 14.08
C LEU A 485 -21.90 66.31 13.11
N ARG A 486 -22.13 67.50 13.67
CA ARG A 486 -22.38 68.75 12.93
C ARG A 486 -21.07 69.39 12.50
N ILE A 487 -21.03 69.77 11.22
CA ILE A 487 -19.90 70.42 10.56
C ILE A 487 -20.41 71.69 9.87
N GLN A 488 -19.67 72.79 9.94
CA GLN A 488 -20.00 73.97 9.16
C GLN A 488 -19.62 73.75 7.68
N ASP A 489 -20.59 73.80 6.76
CA ASP A 489 -20.28 73.74 5.33
C ASP A 489 -19.62 75.05 4.88
N ARG A 490 -18.68 74.94 3.93
CA ARG A 490 -17.89 76.06 3.40
C ARG A 490 -17.46 75.78 1.96
N VAL A 491 -17.42 76.84 1.17
CA VAL A 491 -16.83 76.81 -0.17
C VAL A 491 -15.30 76.80 -0.05
N LEU A 492 -14.65 75.85 -0.73
CA LEU A 492 -13.21 75.71 -0.78
C LEU A 492 -12.55 76.88 -1.52
N LYS A 493 -11.41 77.33 -1.00
CA LYS A 493 -10.57 78.37 -1.60
C LYS A 493 -9.12 77.91 -1.61
N THR A 494 -8.58 77.66 -2.79
CA THR A 494 -7.20 77.23 -3.02
C THR A 494 -6.23 78.06 -2.21
N GLY A 495 -5.31 77.39 -1.51
CA GLY A 495 -4.27 78.06 -0.73
C GLY A 495 -4.73 78.50 0.66
N GLN A 496 -6.02 78.49 1.00
CA GLN A 496 -6.49 78.77 2.36
C GLN A 496 -6.55 77.50 3.22
N PRO A 497 -6.10 77.57 4.49
CA PRO A 497 -6.35 76.52 5.45
C PRO A 497 -7.85 76.46 5.77
N LEU A 498 -8.36 75.25 5.92
CA LEU A 498 -9.75 74.93 6.22
C LEU A 498 -9.81 74.16 7.53
N ASP A 499 -10.28 74.83 8.58
CA ASP A 499 -10.57 74.22 9.87
C ASP A 499 -11.98 73.60 9.84
N VAL A 500 -12.04 72.28 9.85
CA VAL A 500 -13.27 71.48 9.88
C VAL A 500 -13.47 70.95 11.28
N GLU A 501 -14.32 71.61 12.05
CA GLU A 501 -14.64 71.22 13.43
C GLU A 501 -15.89 70.33 13.47
N PHE A 502 -15.78 69.18 14.14
CA PHE A 502 -16.85 68.21 14.33
C PHE A 502 -17.44 68.38 15.73
N ARG A 503 -18.72 68.74 15.79
CA ARG A 503 -19.46 68.94 17.05
C ARG A 503 -20.55 67.89 17.19
N ALA A 504 -20.62 67.20 18.31
CA ALA A 504 -21.66 66.21 18.55
C ALA A 504 -22.95 66.85 19.07
N ASP A 505 -24.09 66.27 18.70
CA ASP A 505 -25.37 66.49 19.39
C ASP A 505 -25.36 65.79 20.76
N GLN A 506 -26.30 66.17 21.62
CA GLN A 506 -26.41 65.58 22.96
C GLN A 506 -26.60 64.06 22.90
N LEU A 507 -25.78 63.31 23.64
CA LEU A 507 -25.94 61.87 23.85
C LEU A 507 -25.78 61.54 25.34
N SER A 508 -26.71 60.79 25.90
CA SER A 508 -26.69 60.47 27.34
C SER A 508 -25.89 59.21 27.71
N ASP A 509 -25.59 58.36 26.74
CA ASP A 509 -24.91 57.09 26.96
C ASP A 509 -24.09 56.70 25.73
N LEU A 510 -22.83 57.13 25.68
CA LEU A 510 -21.87 56.75 24.65
C LEU A 510 -20.70 55.98 25.27
N ASN A 511 -20.47 54.74 24.83
CA ASN A 511 -19.35 53.91 25.26
C ASN A 511 -18.22 53.89 24.22
N SER A 512 -18.60 53.78 22.94
CA SER A 512 -17.65 53.73 21.84
C SER A 512 -18.30 54.18 20.53
N PHE A 513 -17.47 54.56 19.57
CA PHE A 513 -17.87 54.71 18.17
C PHE A 513 -16.70 54.45 17.24
N GLN A 514 -17.03 54.22 15.98
CA GLN A 514 -16.12 54.06 14.88
C GLN A 514 -16.73 54.65 13.61
N PHE A 515 -15.91 55.16 12.72
CA PHE A 515 -16.28 55.49 11.35
C PHE A 515 -15.02 55.77 10.53
N ALA A 516 -15.12 55.71 9.21
CA ALA A 516 -14.14 56.31 8.32
C ALA A 516 -14.71 57.54 7.61
N LEU A 517 -13.83 58.49 7.32
CA LEU A 517 -14.08 59.61 6.43
C LEU A 517 -13.35 59.36 5.11
N TYR A 518 -14.01 59.76 4.03
CA TYR A 518 -13.38 59.99 2.74
C TYR A 518 -13.32 61.49 2.49
N PHE A 519 -12.12 62.02 2.19
CA PHE A 519 -11.94 63.32 1.59
C PHE A 519 -11.38 63.17 0.16
N ASP A 520 -11.74 64.05 -0.77
CA ASP A 520 -11.16 64.04 -2.12
C ASP A 520 -9.69 64.53 -2.08
N PRO A 521 -8.68 63.66 -2.31
CA PRO A 521 -7.28 64.05 -2.21
C PRO A 521 -6.83 64.98 -3.35
N ALA A 522 -7.63 65.16 -4.41
CA ALA A 522 -7.36 66.17 -5.43
C ALA A 522 -7.75 67.58 -4.97
N GLN A 523 -8.66 67.70 -3.99
CA GLN A 523 -9.21 68.98 -3.55
C GLN A 523 -8.78 69.38 -2.13
N LEU A 524 -8.49 68.41 -1.27
CA LEU A 524 -8.07 68.63 0.12
C LEU A 524 -6.79 67.85 0.43
N ALA A 525 -5.88 68.45 1.19
CA ALA A 525 -4.75 67.76 1.81
C ALA A 525 -4.82 67.92 3.33
N LEU A 526 -4.79 66.83 4.09
CA LEU A 526 -4.80 66.88 5.54
C LEU A 526 -3.48 67.51 6.05
N VAL A 527 -3.58 68.44 6.99
CA VAL A 527 -2.43 69.13 7.59
C VAL A 527 -2.26 68.72 9.06
N GLU A 528 -3.36 68.69 9.80
CA GLU A 528 -3.33 68.46 11.24
C GLU A 528 -4.66 67.87 11.73
N ILE A 529 -4.58 67.01 12.75
CA ILE A 529 -5.71 66.53 13.52
C ILE A 529 -5.56 67.06 14.94
N GLU A 530 -6.58 67.77 15.42
CA GLU A 530 -6.62 68.38 16.75
C GLU A 530 -7.78 67.77 17.56
N PRO A 531 -7.51 66.85 18.50
CA PRO A 531 -8.49 66.42 19.50
C PRO A 531 -8.98 67.61 20.34
N LEU A 532 -10.29 67.67 20.62
CA LEU A 532 -10.92 68.74 21.41
C LEU A 532 -11.54 68.17 22.70
N ASN A 533 -11.98 69.05 23.59
CA ASN A 533 -12.35 68.69 24.97
C ASN A 533 -13.69 67.96 25.13
N GLY A 534 -14.46 67.77 24.05
CA GLY A 534 -15.77 67.09 24.10
C GLY A 534 -15.64 65.60 24.41
N LEU A 535 -14.51 64.97 24.09
CA LEU A 535 -14.19 63.59 24.44
C LEU A 535 -12.71 63.43 24.82
N PRO A 536 -12.35 62.43 25.63
CA PRO A 536 -10.96 62.12 25.96
C PRO A 536 -10.28 61.43 24.76
N LEU A 537 -9.95 62.22 23.74
CA LEU A 537 -9.32 61.78 22.51
C LEU A 537 -7.82 62.09 22.49
N SER A 538 -7.03 61.21 21.86
CA SER A 538 -5.65 61.48 21.45
C SER A 538 -5.50 61.26 19.94
N ILE A 539 -4.31 61.53 19.41
CA ILE A 539 -4.01 61.24 18.01
C ILE A 539 -4.09 59.73 17.69
N ASP A 540 -3.94 58.87 18.71
CA ASP A 540 -3.99 57.41 18.54
C ASP A 540 -5.40 56.89 18.25
N ASN A 541 -6.42 57.75 18.34
CA ASN A 541 -7.81 57.47 17.93
C ASN A 541 -8.04 57.67 16.43
N PHE A 542 -7.03 58.15 15.69
CA PHE A 542 -7.12 58.43 14.26
C PHE A 542 -6.14 57.56 13.46
N GLY A 543 -6.66 56.93 12.41
CA GLY A 543 -5.91 56.10 11.48
C GLY A 543 -5.73 56.84 10.16
N THR A 544 -4.50 57.24 9.86
CA THR A 544 -4.13 57.96 8.62
C THR A 544 -3.24 57.11 7.69
N TYR A 545 -3.29 55.78 7.81
CA TYR A 545 -2.46 54.87 7.02
C TYR A 545 -2.76 54.90 5.51
N ASN A 546 -3.97 55.33 5.15
CA ASN A 546 -4.46 55.47 3.77
C ASN A 546 -4.79 56.93 3.43
N GLU A 547 -4.13 57.90 4.10
CA GLU A 547 -4.38 59.34 3.89
C GLU A 547 -4.20 59.77 2.43
N ALA A 548 -3.23 59.17 1.72
CA ALA A 548 -2.99 59.46 0.30
C ALA A 548 -4.17 59.07 -0.62
N GLU A 549 -5.04 58.17 -0.16
CA GLU A 549 -6.25 57.74 -0.86
C GLU A 549 -7.49 58.53 -0.39
N GLY A 550 -7.31 59.51 0.49
CA GLY A 550 -8.38 60.31 1.06
C GLY A 550 -9.05 59.70 2.28
N GLU A 551 -8.49 58.64 2.88
CA GLU A 551 -9.12 57.93 3.99
C GLU A 551 -8.57 58.36 5.36
N ILE A 552 -9.47 58.69 6.29
CA ILE A 552 -9.17 58.88 7.71
C ILE A 552 -10.12 58.01 8.52
N ARG A 553 -9.58 57.03 9.26
CA ARG A 553 -10.39 56.23 10.18
C ARG A 553 -10.40 56.88 11.56
N MET A 554 -11.52 56.78 12.26
CA MET A 554 -11.64 57.23 13.64
C MET A 554 -12.28 56.12 14.47
N LEU A 555 -11.71 55.91 15.65
CA LEU A 555 -12.24 54.97 16.62
C LEU A 555 -11.96 55.50 18.02
N TRP A 556 -13.01 55.53 18.83
CA TRP A 556 -12.90 55.81 20.25
C TRP A 556 -13.69 54.78 21.04
N SER A 557 -13.07 54.27 22.10
CA SER A 557 -13.68 53.30 23.00
C SER A 557 -13.10 53.48 24.39
N GLN A 558 -13.94 53.27 25.40
CA GLN A 558 -13.52 53.22 26.79
C GLN A 558 -14.41 52.23 27.57
N ALA A 559 -13.98 51.89 28.78
CA ALA A 559 -14.64 50.85 29.55
C ALA A 559 -16.01 51.29 30.16
N GLY A 560 -16.25 52.58 30.37
CA GLY A 560 -17.51 53.11 30.91
C GLY A 560 -18.14 54.18 30.01
N PRO A 561 -19.42 54.53 30.19
CA PRO A 561 -20.08 55.49 29.32
C PRO A 561 -19.71 56.95 29.63
N VAL A 562 -19.83 57.81 28.63
CA VAL A 562 -19.82 59.27 28.78
C VAL A 562 -21.14 59.88 28.31
N VAL A 563 -21.39 61.08 28.85
CA VAL A 563 -22.43 61.99 28.38
C VAL A 563 -21.77 63.02 27.46
N LEU A 564 -22.36 63.24 26.29
CA LEU A 564 -22.03 64.33 25.39
C LEU A 564 -23.07 65.45 25.57
N ASP A 565 -22.59 66.67 25.80
CA ASP A 565 -23.43 67.86 25.80
C ASP A 565 -23.79 68.28 24.36
N GLU A 566 -24.90 69.03 24.22
CA GLU A 566 -25.30 69.61 22.93
C GLU A 566 -24.18 70.48 22.34
N ALA A 567 -23.87 70.26 21.06
CA ALA A 567 -22.82 70.93 20.31
C ALA A 567 -21.38 70.78 20.90
N ALA A 568 -21.12 69.68 21.62
CA ALA A 568 -19.81 69.37 22.19
C ALA A 568 -18.72 69.28 21.10
N PRO A 569 -17.64 70.08 21.17
CA PRO A 569 -16.57 70.03 20.17
C PRO A 569 -15.69 68.78 20.38
N ILE A 570 -15.71 67.86 19.42
CA ILE A 570 -15.06 66.54 19.56
C ILE A 570 -13.64 66.57 19.01
N PHE A 571 -13.47 66.97 17.75
CA PHE A 571 -12.16 67.11 17.11
C PHE A 571 -12.23 68.11 15.96
N ARG A 572 -11.06 68.55 15.49
CA ARG A 572 -10.90 69.39 14.31
C ARG A 572 -9.90 68.76 13.35
N LEU A 573 -10.28 68.71 12.08
CA LEU A 573 -9.38 68.40 10.98
C LEU A 573 -9.00 69.70 10.28
N ARG A 574 -7.70 69.98 10.16
CA ARG A 574 -7.20 71.11 9.37
C ARG A 574 -6.78 70.59 8.01
N PHE A 575 -7.43 71.07 6.97
CA PHE A 575 -7.07 70.78 5.59
C PHE A 575 -6.44 71.99 4.92
N GLN A 576 -5.61 71.74 3.91
CA GLN A 576 -5.23 72.72 2.92
C GLN A 576 -6.10 72.51 1.68
N ALA A 577 -6.87 73.52 1.26
CA ALA A 577 -7.63 73.45 0.02
C ALA A 577 -6.70 73.58 -1.20
N LEU A 578 -6.77 72.61 -2.11
CA LEU A 578 -5.98 72.53 -3.33
C LEU A 578 -6.72 73.17 -4.52
N GLU A 579 -8.04 73.02 -4.56
CA GLU A 579 -8.92 73.62 -5.57
C GLU A 579 -9.95 74.58 -4.94
N SER A 580 -10.57 75.40 -5.77
CA SER A 580 -11.60 76.37 -5.35
C SER A 580 -12.95 76.02 -5.94
N GLY A 581 -14.03 76.33 -5.22
CA GLY A 581 -15.39 76.35 -5.76
C GLY A 581 -16.27 75.15 -5.39
N ALA A 582 -15.71 74.02 -4.96
CA ALA A 582 -16.50 72.95 -4.36
C ALA A 582 -16.97 73.32 -2.94
N LEU A 583 -18.09 72.74 -2.51
CA LEU A 583 -18.51 72.75 -1.10
C LEU A 583 -17.80 71.64 -0.33
N LEU A 584 -17.54 71.85 0.96
CA LEU A 584 -16.93 70.82 1.81
C LEU A 584 -17.77 69.55 1.84
N SER A 585 -19.10 69.67 1.88
CA SER A 585 -20.05 68.55 1.82
C SER A 585 -19.94 67.69 0.55
N GLN A 586 -19.38 68.23 -0.54
CA GLN A 586 -19.18 67.48 -1.80
C GLN A 586 -17.89 66.67 -1.80
N VAL A 587 -16.92 67.04 -0.97
CA VAL A 587 -15.57 66.47 -0.97
C VAL A 587 -15.20 65.76 0.33
N LEU A 588 -16.07 65.78 1.34
CA LEU A 588 -15.88 65.10 2.62
C LEU A 588 -17.16 64.36 2.99
N ARG A 589 -17.07 63.05 3.24
CA ARG A 589 -18.21 62.19 3.58
C ARG A 589 -17.79 60.99 4.44
N LEU A 590 -18.76 60.26 4.97
CA LEU A 590 -18.52 58.94 5.57
C LEU A 590 -18.07 57.93 4.49
N ASN A 591 -17.21 56.99 4.89
CA ASN A 591 -16.69 55.92 4.06
C ASN A 591 -17.02 54.55 4.67
N GLU A 592 -18.25 54.09 4.44
CA GLU A 592 -18.78 52.84 5.01
C GLU A 592 -18.01 51.59 4.57
N ASP A 593 -17.39 51.61 3.39
CA ASP A 593 -16.61 50.48 2.86
C ASP A 593 -15.30 50.28 3.62
N ALA A 594 -14.70 51.38 4.10
CA ALA A 594 -13.43 51.35 4.83
C ALA A 594 -13.60 50.95 6.30
N LEU A 595 -14.56 51.60 6.98
CA LEU A 595 -14.92 51.31 8.36
C LEU A 595 -16.38 51.78 8.59
N PRO A 596 -17.33 50.85 8.75
CA PRO A 596 -18.73 51.17 8.96
C PRO A 596 -18.96 52.10 10.16
N ALA A 597 -19.88 53.05 9.99
CA ALA A 597 -20.12 54.16 10.89
C ALA A 597 -21.12 53.80 12.00
N HIS A 598 -20.61 53.34 13.15
CA HIS A 598 -21.42 52.86 14.28
C HIS A 598 -21.00 53.49 15.60
N ALA A 599 -21.98 53.77 16.45
CA ALA A 599 -21.83 54.15 17.84
C ALA A 599 -22.57 53.16 18.75
N TYR A 600 -22.03 52.95 19.94
CA TYR A 600 -22.52 51.96 20.90
C TYR A 600 -22.69 52.58 22.27
N ASN A 601 -23.80 52.25 22.92
CA ASN A 601 -24.08 52.64 24.30
C ASN A 601 -23.52 51.60 25.30
N SER A 602 -23.72 51.84 26.60
CA SER A 602 -23.26 50.94 27.67
C SER A 602 -23.81 49.51 27.61
N ALA A 603 -24.92 49.28 26.90
CA ALA A 603 -25.54 47.97 26.67
C ALA A 603 -25.10 47.31 25.35
N TYR A 604 -24.13 47.91 24.64
CA TYR A 604 -23.72 47.52 23.29
C TYR A 604 -24.82 47.62 22.24
N ALA A 605 -25.88 48.40 22.50
CA ALA A 605 -26.87 48.69 21.48
C ALA A 605 -26.24 49.58 20.41
N GLU A 606 -26.30 49.13 19.17
CA GLU A 606 -25.76 49.82 18.01
C GLU A 606 -26.69 50.97 17.58
N SER A 607 -26.06 52.06 17.16
CA SER A 607 -26.67 53.24 16.54
C SER A 607 -25.76 53.75 15.42
N GLU A 608 -26.29 54.54 14.49
CA GLU A 608 -25.49 55.10 13.40
C GLU A 608 -24.63 56.28 13.88
N VAL A 609 -23.49 56.50 13.22
CA VAL A 609 -22.81 57.80 13.24
C VAL A 609 -23.21 58.57 11.99
N GLN A 610 -23.67 59.81 12.17
CA GLN A 610 -24.12 60.66 11.08
C GLN A 610 -23.28 61.93 11.00
N ILE A 611 -23.06 62.43 9.79
CA ILE A 611 -22.42 63.74 9.56
C ILE A 611 -23.46 64.67 8.95
N GLN A 612 -23.64 65.84 9.57
CA GLN A 612 -24.54 66.87 9.07
C GLN A 612 -23.81 68.17 8.80
N PHE A 613 -23.87 68.61 7.55
CA PHE A 613 -23.33 69.90 7.12
C PHE A 613 -24.37 71.01 7.39
N LEU A 614 -23.98 72.00 8.18
CA LEU A 614 -24.77 73.19 8.47
C LEU A 614 -24.53 74.24 7.38
N GLU A 615 -25.60 74.81 6.84
CA GLU A 615 -25.53 75.84 5.80
C GLU A 615 -24.65 77.02 6.20
N THR A 616 -23.93 77.58 5.23
CA THR A 616 -23.12 78.80 5.38
C THR A 616 -23.99 79.98 5.81
N ILE A 617 -23.90 80.41 7.08
CA ILE A 617 -24.33 81.76 7.44
C ILE A 617 -23.28 82.72 6.89
N ALA A 618 -23.51 83.22 5.68
CA ALA A 618 -22.69 84.29 5.12
C ALA A 618 -22.86 85.54 6.00
N THR A 619 -21.87 85.85 6.82
CA THR A 619 -21.71 87.16 7.45
C THR A 619 -21.32 88.17 6.36
N GLY A 620 -22.31 88.69 5.63
CA GLY A 620 -22.09 89.68 4.60
C GLY A 620 -23.35 90.12 3.86
N ASN A 621 -24.04 91.11 4.43
CA ASN A 621 -25.02 92.03 3.82
C ASN A 621 -26.33 91.43 3.24
N PRO A 622 -27.52 91.79 3.78
CA PRO A 622 -28.80 91.37 3.23
C PRO A 622 -29.14 92.29 2.05
N ASP A 623 -28.92 91.84 0.83
CA ASP A 623 -29.61 92.28 -0.39
C ASP A 623 -28.89 91.68 -1.61
N GLN A 624 -29.30 90.48 -2.05
CA GLN A 624 -29.48 90.13 -3.47
C GLN A 624 -29.88 88.65 -3.66
N GLY A 625 -31.15 88.47 -4.06
CA GLY A 625 -31.70 87.37 -4.88
C GLY A 625 -31.32 85.93 -4.51
N GLU A 626 -32.24 85.23 -3.85
CA GLU A 626 -32.25 83.75 -3.87
C GLU A 626 -32.12 83.24 -5.32
N VAL A 627 -31.23 82.28 -5.56
CA VAL A 627 -31.04 81.69 -6.89
C VAL A 627 -31.86 80.42 -6.98
N LEU A 628 -32.46 80.16 -8.15
CA LEU A 628 -33.16 78.91 -8.42
C LEU A 628 -32.23 77.70 -8.21
N SER A 629 -32.47 76.90 -7.17
CA SER A 629 -31.71 75.66 -6.88
C SER A 629 -32.60 74.42 -7.02
N LEU A 630 -32.01 73.27 -7.33
CA LEU A 630 -32.72 71.99 -7.44
C LEU A 630 -31.76 70.85 -7.09
N GLU A 631 -32.11 70.06 -6.08
CA GLU A 631 -31.39 68.90 -5.59
C GLU A 631 -32.35 67.72 -5.39
N ALA A 632 -31.82 66.50 -5.30
CA ALA A 632 -32.63 65.29 -5.14
C ALA A 632 -31.95 64.25 -4.23
N TRP A 633 -32.70 63.70 -3.27
CA TRP A 633 -32.22 62.71 -2.31
C TRP A 633 -33.28 61.63 -1.99
N PRO A 634 -32.92 60.36 -1.83
CA PRO A 634 -31.61 59.79 -2.15
C PRO A 634 -31.38 59.76 -3.66
N ASN A 635 -30.12 59.82 -4.11
CA ASN A 635 -29.75 59.65 -5.51
C ASN A 635 -28.41 58.89 -5.58
N PRO A 636 -28.40 57.58 -5.89
CA PRO A 636 -29.48 56.80 -6.49
C PRO A 636 -30.68 56.51 -5.55
N PHE A 637 -31.87 56.30 -6.11
CA PHE A 637 -33.10 55.95 -5.37
C PHE A 637 -33.73 54.63 -5.85
N ARG A 638 -34.57 54.03 -5.01
CA ARG A 638 -35.28 52.77 -5.31
C ARG A 638 -36.78 52.97 -5.55
N GLU A 639 -37.49 53.48 -4.54
CA GLU A 639 -38.96 53.63 -4.55
C GLU A 639 -39.42 55.08 -4.78
N SER A 640 -38.88 56.00 -3.99
CA SER A 640 -39.22 57.43 -4.06
C SER A 640 -37.97 58.29 -3.91
N ILE A 641 -38.04 59.50 -4.45
CA ILE A 641 -36.99 60.52 -4.34
C ILE A 641 -37.60 61.82 -3.84
N GLU A 642 -36.92 62.53 -2.95
CA GLU A 642 -37.30 63.84 -2.46
C GLU A 642 -36.54 64.91 -3.23
N LEU A 643 -37.26 65.81 -3.89
CA LEU A 643 -36.70 66.98 -4.55
C LEU A 643 -36.73 68.16 -3.59
N GLN A 644 -35.56 68.76 -3.37
CA GLN A 644 -35.43 70.01 -2.64
C GLN A 644 -35.10 71.12 -3.63
N PHE A 645 -35.88 72.20 -3.64
CA PHE A 645 -35.63 73.32 -4.55
C PHE A 645 -36.00 74.65 -3.91
N SER A 646 -35.30 75.73 -4.27
CA SER A 646 -35.61 77.09 -3.81
C SER A 646 -36.01 77.99 -4.97
N LEU A 647 -37.05 78.81 -4.76
CA LEU A 647 -37.56 79.74 -5.76
C LEU A 647 -37.30 81.20 -5.34
N PRO A 648 -36.63 82.03 -6.17
CA PRO A 648 -36.42 83.45 -5.88
C PRO A 648 -37.69 84.28 -5.70
N GLN A 649 -38.78 83.85 -6.31
CA GLN A 649 -40.07 84.54 -6.31
C GLN A 649 -41.19 83.51 -6.41
N ALA A 650 -42.33 83.83 -5.81
CA ALA A 650 -43.51 82.98 -5.88
C ALA A 650 -44.06 82.91 -7.31
N GLY A 651 -44.62 81.76 -7.69
CA GLY A 651 -45.35 81.60 -8.95
C GLY A 651 -45.45 80.16 -9.44
N ASP A 652 -46.14 80.03 -10.58
CA ASP A 652 -46.36 78.76 -11.27
C ASP A 652 -45.03 78.05 -11.56
N THR A 653 -44.88 76.85 -11.01
CA THR A 653 -43.70 76.00 -11.17
C THR A 653 -44.10 74.60 -11.64
N GLU A 654 -43.36 74.10 -12.63
CA GLU A 654 -43.56 72.80 -13.24
C GLU A 654 -42.33 71.90 -13.01
N ILE A 655 -42.56 70.75 -12.39
CA ILE A 655 -41.57 69.67 -12.25
C ILE A 655 -41.85 68.64 -13.33
N ARG A 656 -40.82 68.19 -14.04
CA ARG A 656 -40.89 67.10 -15.03
C ARG A 656 -39.75 66.13 -14.85
N VAL A 657 -40.03 64.85 -15.02
CA VAL A 657 -39.01 63.80 -15.07
C VAL A 657 -39.04 63.15 -16.44
N TYR A 658 -37.88 63.08 -17.09
CA TYR A 658 -37.70 62.47 -18.41
C TYR A 658 -36.80 61.25 -18.33
N ASP A 659 -37.07 60.23 -19.13
CA ASP A 659 -36.07 59.20 -19.42
C ASP A 659 -34.99 59.71 -20.41
N THR A 660 -33.93 58.94 -20.62
CA THR A 660 -32.85 59.28 -21.57
C THR A 660 -33.30 59.36 -23.04
N ALA A 661 -34.49 58.84 -23.37
CA ALA A 661 -35.12 58.98 -24.69
C ALA A 661 -35.98 60.26 -24.80
N GLY A 662 -36.05 61.09 -23.75
CA GLY A 662 -36.80 62.33 -23.70
C GLY A 662 -38.30 62.17 -23.47
N ARG A 663 -38.77 60.97 -23.09
CA ARG A 663 -40.19 60.73 -22.77
C ARG A 663 -40.47 61.14 -21.32
N ILE A 664 -41.56 61.86 -21.10
CA ILE A 664 -41.99 62.31 -19.77
C ILE A 664 -42.54 61.12 -18.98
N GLN A 665 -41.95 60.85 -17.82
CA GLN A 665 -42.35 59.80 -16.87
C GLN A 665 -43.16 60.37 -15.70
N PHE A 666 -42.95 61.64 -15.37
CA PHE A 666 -43.71 62.35 -14.33
C PHE A 666 -43.81 63.84 -14.68
N SER A 667 -44.95 64.47 -14.36
CA SER A 667 -45.08 65.93 -14.42
C SER A 667 -46.07 66.44 -13.38
N LYS A 668 -45.69 67.52 -12.67
CA LYS A 668 -46.53 68.22 -11.69
C LYS A 668 -46.43 69.72 -11.92
N LYS A 669 -47.57 70.42 -11.95
CA LYS A 669 -47.66 71.89 -11.94
C LYS A 669 -48.35 72.34 -10.67
N ALA A 670 -47.75 73.28 -9.97
CA ALA A 670 -48.36 73.93 -8.81
C ALA A 670 -47.79 75.34 -8.62
N ASP A 671 -48.51 76.17 -7.88
CA ASP A 671 -48.05 77.50 -7.45
C ASP A 671 -47.27 77.34 -6.13
N TYR A 672 -46.04 77.85 -6.10
CA TYR A 672 -45.16 77.76 -4.93
C TYR A 672 -44.76 79.16 -4.48
N ALA A 673 -44.63 79.36 -3.16
CA ALA A 673 -44.11 80.60 -2.58
C ALA A 673 -42.61 80.78 -2.90
N ALA A 674 -42.08 82.00 -2.72
CA ALA A 674 -40.62 82.20 -2.71
C ALA A 674 -39.98 81.46 -1.53
N GLY A 675 -38.73 81.01 -1.67
CA GLY A 675 -38.00 80.21 -0.68
C GLY A 675 -37.96 78.71 -1.00
N GLY A 676 -37.49 77.92 -0.03
CA GLY A 676 -37.26 76.48 -0.16
C GLY A 676 -38.51 75.60 -0.06
N HIS A 677 -38.55 74.54 -0.84
CA HIS A 677 -39.62 73.54 -0.91
C HIS A 677 -39.06 72.13 -1.00
N ASN A 678 -39.78 71.17 -0.43
CA ASN A 678 -39.52 69.74 -0.58
C ASN A 678 -40.71 69.06 -1.24
N GLU A 679 -40.43 68.22 -2.24
CA GLU A 679 -41.43 67.48 -3.00
C GLU A 679 -41.01 66.02 -3.16
N ARG A 680 -41.76 65.10 -2.55
CA ARG A 680 -41.55 63.67 -2.71
C ARG A 680 -42.18 63.18 -4.02
N LEU A 681 -41.37 62.53 -4.85
CA LEU A 681 -41.77 61.96 -6.13
C LEU A 681 -41.71 60.44 -6.13
N GLU A 682 -42.74 59.84 -6.72
CA GLU A 682 -42.77 58.43 -7.11
C GLU A 682 -42.80 58.37 -8.64
N ILE A 683 -41.73 57.86 -9.24
CA ILE A 683 -41.60 57.78 -10.69
C ILE A 683 -42.16 56.45 -11.17
N ALA A 684 -43.28 56.50 -11.91
CA ALA A 684 -43.95 55.32 -12.45
C ALA A 684 -43.04 54.56 -13.44
N GLY A 685 -42.93 53.23 -13.28
CA GLY A 685 -42.08 52.34 -14.08
C GLY A 685 -41.25 51.40 -13.21
N ASN A 686 -40.64 50.36 -13.79
CA ASN A 686 -39.73 49.42 -13.11
C ASN A 686 -38.33 49.38 -13.75
N THR A 687 -38.02 50.33 -14.62
CA THR A 687 -36.73 50.37 -15.33
C THR A 687 -35.69 51.12 -14.51
N SER A 688 -34.68 50.40 -14.03
CA SER A 688 -33.41 50.99 -13.62
C SER A 688 -32.80 51.82 -14.73
N GLY A 689 -32.16 52.93 -14.36
CA GLY A 689 -31.51 53.82 -15.31
C GLY A 689 -31.48 55.28 -14.87
N MET A 690 -30.87 56.10 -15.71
CA MET A 690 -30.76 57.54 -15.53
C MET A 690 -32.05 58.23 -16.00
N TYR A 691 -32.51 59.20 -15.21
CA TYR A 691 -33.59 60.11 -15.54
C TYR A 691 -33.10 61.55 -15.38
N LEU A 692 -33.77 62.49 -16.04
CA LEU A 692 -33.51 63.92 -15.89
C LEU A 692 -34.71 64.58 -15.23
N VAL A 693 -34.50 65.23 -14.09
CA VAL A 693 -35.49 66.09 -13.44
C VAL A 693 -35.29 67.50 -13.93
N GLU A 694 -36.37 68.13 -14.41
CA GLU A 694 -36.42 69.52 -14.84
C GLU A 694 -37.42 70.28 -13.96
N LEU A 695 -36.99 71.39 -13.39
CA LEU A 695 -37.81 72.38 -12.72
C LEU A 695 -37.93 73.61 -13.62
N ARG A 696 -39.15 74.05 -13.94
CA ARG A 696 -39.41 75.29 -14.70
C ARG A 696 -40.27 76.23 -13.88
N SER A 697 -39.84 77.47 -13.71
CA SER A 697 -40.64 78.53 -13.10
C SER A 697 -40.45 79.84 -13.88
N ALA A 698 -41.18 80.88 -13.49
CA ALA A 698 -40.99 82.22 -14.04
C ALA A 698 -39.56 82.77 -13.83
N ALA A 699 -38.81 82.22 -12.85
CA ALA A 699 -37.44 82.61 -12.56
C ALA A 699 -36.38 81.89 -13.41
N GLY A 700 -36.72 80.80 -14.10
CA GLY A 700 -35.78 80.06 -14.93
C GLY A 700 -36.05 78.58 -15.00
N ARG A 701 -35.02 77.83 -15.41
CA ARG A 701 -35.06 76.37 -15.56
C ARG A 701 -33.82 75.76 -14.90
N ALA A 702 -34.02 74.74 -14.06
CA ALA A 702 -32.96 73.90 -13.49
C ALA A 702 -33.14 72.44 -13.94
N VAL A 703 -32.03 71.72 -14.17
CA VAL A 703 -32.06 70.31 -14.59
C VAL A 703 -30.97 69.52 -13.87
N ILE A 704 -31.33 68.40 -13.26
CA ILE A 704 -30.39 67.48 -12.61
C ILE A 704 -30.59 66.04 -13.07
N PRO A 705 -29.53 65.23 -13.17
CA PRO A 705 -29.65 63.78 -13.38
C PRO A 705 -29.97 63.06 -12.07
N ILE A 706 -30.87 62.08 -12.14
CA ILE A 706 -31.17 61.15 -11.05
C ILE A 706 -31.05 59.71 -11.54
N VAL A 707 -30.65 58.79 -10.68
CA VAL A 707 -30.43 57.38 -11.02
C VAL A 707 -31.38 56.51 -10.21
N ARG A 708 -32.18 55.70 -10.90
CA ARG A 708 -32.99 54.66 -10.25
C ARG A 708 -32.26 53.32 -10.33
N VAL A 709 -32.23 52.61 -9.21
CA VAL A 709 -31.70 51.25 -9.10
C VAL A 709 -32.82 50.28 -8.71
N ASP A 710 -32.71 49.03 -9.17
CA ASP A 710 -33.69 47.98 -8.89
C ASP A 710 -33.74 47.66 -7.39
N LYS A 711 -34.82 47.03 -6.95
CA LYS A 711 -34.96 46.56 -5.57
C LYS A 711 -33.97 45.44 -5.25
#